data_AF-A0AAD7XS93-F1
#
_entry.id   AF-A0AAD7XS93-F1
#
_cell.length_a   1.000
_cell.length_b   1.000
_cell.length_c   1.000
_cell.angle_alpha   90.00
_cell.angle_beta   90.00
_cell.angle_gamma   90.00
#
_symmetry.space_group_name_H-M   'P 1'
#
loop_
_entity.id
_entity.type
_entity.pdbx_description
1 polymer ?
#
loop_
_entity_poly.entity_id
_entity_poly.type
_entity_poly.pdbx_seq_one_letter_code
_entity_poly.pdbx_strand_id
1 'polypeptide(L)'
;MQKLNAVLPNDWLHYLGNHRIFDVSHADLQTTQQLLNGVDPYDTFARQYQTRVMLLRGSDLIVAVGSEIRMLNISNVKDAWINVAPTFIDTGKDAQEDQSWLLQVPYKTLSTSGIDFPIQSMAINQSGNLLSVAGRSKLAIVCLPQQGFSHSTKYLPKGRIDCKTFIVGRNYYSRHVRVLKMAWHPLSETRTHIMVLSTDNILRMFDVSGNIDEAEQTFDLAPAHSKDKSSMEPVRGIILDDDLDPDEDVVTFTLGGKSEDGRNWEPFTVYYALRNGHLYALCPVLPYKSVIDHQHMETLACVVEAKTQQLVKEINDNDDDDSDAKALYYLLRLQSQWISDVIASGRKQKTAVVGDSDIVSICSRDSSVPFPVQRQGPFKIEDDNQLKPGSEVGDLIFISTEAANILVAAYTNGDVQSYLLGSEIDPQWLMPIQARESDWKHELGQFLSSADILPKASIFETLHLRDQPGYGAHNISIIPDHLYKEIIYVYHAGGVHRINMTKLVTGLAELERLDASGADPKTFYAALENWHAKDNTSDCTCLIESNAGGASATEPIIGMAIITDIYLTYSMLALTGSYKLVPHELSLRQDADSTPPAAATRDSPEPTLGNKDEEGTGSLLEGPLYTTSVPQSSQTKIVVPQEYAGKKEVVISEDSLRFLSTSTETLARNINQVNKGTVAAKRRLQLQEREMQRQTDTIRDLYQRLDDLFSAESQNNFNERILETARNHGKLALRIDSILRQAMGRFQPGMSTQEKEWAESLDDLQNQVEGEQGYTTRIKKLQEQMATLNIATTTKLPSPLPSARSKIDPTQLDSLRNALDKQAESVKETKARITALQRVA
;
A
#
# COMPACT_ATOMS: atom_id res chain seq x y z
N MET A 1 14.11 -16.81 -25.58
CA MET A 1 13.85 -15.56 -24.84
C MET A 1 13.15 -14.51 -25.70
N GLN A 2 13.76 -13.93 -26.75
CA GLN A 2 13.06 -12.95 -27.63
C GLN A 2 11.74 -13.49 -28.23
N LYS A 3 11.72 -14.73 -28.75
CA LYS A 3 10.49 -15.40 -29.23
C LYS A 3 9.47 -15.74 -28.12
N LEU A 4 9.87 -15.74 -26.86
CA LEU A 4 8.98 -16.00 -25.72
C LEU A 4 8.28 -14.71 -25.27
N ASN A 5 9.02 -13.59 -25.29
CA ASN A 5 8.47 -12.27 -24.96
C ASN A 5 7.39 -11.84 -25.95
N ALA A 6 7.54 -12.17 -27.24
CA ALA A 6 6.52 -11.89 -28.27
C ALA A 6 5.17 -12.62 -28.08
N VAL A 7 5.09 -13.58 -27.13
CA VAL A 7 3.91 -14.45 -26.93
C VAL A 7 3.13 -14.07 -25.66
N LEU A 8 3.60 -13.11 -24.87
CA LEU A 8 2.95 -12.73 -23.62
C LEU A 8 1.79 -11.72 -23.87
N PRO A 9 0.58 -11.98 -23.33
CA PRO A 9 -0.67 -11.31 -23.70
C PRO A 9 -0.88 -9.91 -23.11
N ASN A 10 -0.02 -9.44 -22.18
CA ASN A 10 -0.23 -8.19 -21.43
C ASN A 10 0.49 -6.95 -22.00
N ASP A 11 1.17 -7.05 -23.14
CA ASP A 11 1.98 -5.95 -23.69
C ASP A 11 1.19 -4.73 -24.22
N TRP A 12 -0.14 -4.72 -24.11
CA TRP A 12 -0.97 -3.60 -24.59
C TRP A 12 -0.58 -2.25 -23.95
N LEU A 13 -0.13 -2.26 -22.69
CA LEU A 13 0.39 -1.08 -22.00
C LEU A 13 1.67 -0.56 -22.66
N HIS A 14 2.56 -1.45 -23.08
CA HIS A 14 3.78 -1.07 -23.79
C HIS A 14 3.43 -0.42 -25.15
N TYR A 15 2.44 -0.95 -25.86
CA TYR A 15 1.97 -0.34 -27.12
C TYR A 15 1.26 1.00 -26.92
N LEU A 16 0.61 1.23 -25.77
CA LEU A 16 -0.04 2.51 -25.46
C LEU A 16 0.92 3.70 -25.60
N GLY A 17 2.21 3.53 -25.30
CA GLY A 17 3.20 4.60 -25.44
C GLY A 17 3.43 5.11 -26.87
N ASN A 18 3.05 4.32 -27.88
CA ASN A 18 3.11 4.72 -29.29
C ASN A 18 1.81 5.38 -29.78
N HIS A 19 0.83 5.59 -28.90
CA HIS A 19 -0.45 6.16 -29.27
C HIS A 19 -0.33 7.67 -29.51
N ARG A 20 -1.03 8.18 -30.53
CA ARG A 20 -1.01 9.60 -30.96
C ARG A 20 -1.45 10.63 -29.92
N ILE A 21 -1.95 10.18 -28.77
CA ILE A 21 -2.29 11.09 -27.66
C ILE A 21 -1.02 11.80 -27.14
N PHE A 22 0.14 11.17 -27.26
CA PHE A 22 1.43 11.68 -26.80
C PHE A 22 2.18 12.46 -27.88
N ASP A 23 1.68 12.55 -29.12
CA ASP A 23 2.35 13.25 -30.21
C ASP A 23 2.51 14.75 -29.89
N VAL A 24 3.74 15.22 -29.84
CA VAL A 24 4.05 16.60 -29.43
C VAL A 24 4.76 17.34 -30.56
N SER A 25 4.42 18.62 -30.75
CA SER A 25 5.08 19.46 -31.75
C SER A 25 6.49 19.84 -31.27
N HIS A 26 7.41 20.13 -32.20
CA HIS A 26 8.74 20.61 -31.82
C HIS A 26 8.72 21.91 -31.01
N ALA A 27 7.74 22.79 -31.25
CA ALA A 27 7.60 24.05 -30.52
C ALA A 27 7.14 23.80 -29.06
N ASP A 28 6.21 22.87 -28.85
CA ASP A 28 5.75 22.50 -27.51
C ASP A 28 6.85 21.79 -26.73
N LEU A 29 7.61 20.89 -27.37
CA LEU A 29 8.78 20.26 -26.75
C LEU A 29 9.82 21.28 -26.27
N GLN A 30 10.14 22.27 -27.11
CA GLN A 30 11.06 23.35 -26.72
C GLN A 30 10.50 24.18 -25.57
N THR A 31 9.20 24.47 -25.58
CA THR A 31 8.53 25.20 -24.49
C THR A 31 8.60 24.40 -23.19
N THR A 32 8.31 23.11 -23.21
CA THR A 32 8.43 22.23 -22.03
C THR A 32 9.87 22.18 -21.51
N GLN A 33 10.86 22.04 -22.39
CA GLN A 33 12.27 22.09 -22.01
C GLN A 33 12.67 23.43 -21.39
N GLN A 34 12.17 24.56 -21.92
CA GLN A 34 12.40 25.89 -21.36
C GLN A 34 11.72 26.05 -19.98
N LEU A 35 10.55 25.46 -19.78
CA LEU A 35 9.85 25.48 -18.49
C LEU A 35 10.62 24.67 -17.44
N LEU A 36 11.14 23.51 -17.82
CA LEU A 36 11.91 22.62 -16.95
C LEU A 36 13.30 23.17 -16.60
N ASN A 37 13.93 23.89 -17.54
CA ASN A 37 15.27 24.45 -17.35
C ASN A 37 15.26 25.83 -16.67
N GLY A 38 14.09 26.37 -16.28
CA GLY A 38 14.00 27.59 -15.49
C GLY A 38 14.67 28.82 -16.13
N VAL A 39 14.26 29.20 -17.35
CA VAL A 39 14.92 30.27 -18.13
C VAL A 39 14.81 31.68 -17.50
N ASP A 40 13.88 31.92 -16.57
CA ASP A 40 13.76 33.23 -15.94
C ASP A 40 14.73 33.32 -14.74
N PRO A 41 15.86 34.02 -14.86
CA PRO A 41 16.84 34.12 -13.77
C PRO A 41 16.28 34.86 -12.54
N TYR A 42 15.13 35.52 -12.67
CA TYR A 42 14.42 36.17 -11.57
C TYR A 42 13.34 35.29 -10.93
N ASP A 43 13.14 34.06 -11.41
CA ASP A 43 12.18 33.11 -10.86
C ASP A 43 12.82 32.18 -9.83
N THR A 44 12.86 32.63 -8.59
CA THR A 44 13.40 31.87 -7.46
C THR A 44 12.60 30.61 -7.12
N PHE A 45 11.38 30.46 -7.65
CA PHE A 45 10.49 29.31 -7.41
C PHE A 45 10.58 28.24 -8.51
N ALA A 46 11.53 28.33 -9.45
CA ALA A 46 11.62 27.44 -10.60
C ALA A 46 11.58 25.94 -10.24
N ARG A 47 12.12 25.56 -9.07
CA ARG A 47 12.20 24.17 -8.58
C ARG A 47 10.95 23.71 -7.84
N GLN A 48 10.09 24.65 -7.42
CA GLN A 48 8.88 24.40 -6.63
C GLN A 48 7.62 24.30 -7.48
N TYR A 49 7.68 24.64 -8.78
CA TYR A 49 6.53 24.44 -9.67
C TYR A 49 6.23 22.96 -9.84
N GLN A 50 5.02 22.58 -9.44
CA GLN A 50 4.53 21.22 -9.62
C GLN A 50 4.22 20.94 -11.10
N THR A 51 4.79 19.86 -11.64
CA THR A 51 4.48 19.38 -12.99
C THR A 51 3.57 18.16 -12.90
N ARG A 52 2.30 18.32 -13.28
CA ARG A 52 1.28 17.27 -13.30
C ARG A 52 0.48 17.35 -14.60
N VAL A 53 1.11 16.98 -15.70
CA VAL A 53 0.50 17.09 -17.05
C VAL A 53 -0.29 15.84 -17.47
N MET A 54 -0.34 14.81 -16.64
CA MET A 54 -1.04 13.55 -16.91
C MET A 54 -1.82 13.12 -15.67
N LEU A 55 -3.07 12.69 -15.86
CA LEU A 55 -3.91 12.16 -14.79
C LEU A 55 -4.95 11.18 -15.34
N LEU A 56 -5.56 10.41 -14.44
CA LEU A 56 -6.60 9.44 -14.75
C LEU A 56 -7.94 9.85 -14.13
N ARG A 57 -9.01 9.67 -14.91
CA ARG A 57 -10.39 9.76 -14.47
C ARG A 57 -11.08 8.43 -14.76
N GLY A 58 -11.06 7.50 -13.81
CA GLY A 58 -11.47 6.12 -14.07
C GLY A 58 -10.63 5.53 -15.20
N SER A 59 -11.25 5.16 -16.32
CA SER A 59 -10.56 4.67 -17.52
C SER A 59 -10.19 5.74 -18.55
N ASP A 60 -10.55 7.01 -18.32
CA ASP A 60 -10.16 8.12 -19.20
C ASP A 60 -8.78 8.69 -18.77
N LEU A 61 -7.78 8.52 -19.63
CA LEU A 61 -6.48 9.18 -19.54
C LEU A 61 -6.57 10.60 -20.08
N ILE A 62 -6.15 11.57 -19.27
CA ILE A 62 -6.10 12.99 -19.65
C ILE A 62 -4.64 13.43 -19.67
N VAL A 63 -4.20 13.95 -20.83
CA VAL A 63 -2.82 14.41 -21.07
C VAL A 63 -2.87 15.85 -21.58
N ALA A 64 -2.06 16.72 -20.99
CA ALA A 64 -1.86 18.09 -21.46
C ALA A 64 -0.60 18.20 -22.33
N VAL A 65 -0.75 18.73 -23.53
CA VAL A 65 0.34 18.96 -24.50
C VAL A 65 0.31 20.43 -24.89
N GLY A 66 1.28 21.21 -24.41
CA GLY A 66 1.26 22.67 -24.57
C GLY A 66 0.01 23.28 -23.93
N SER A 67 -0.88 23.87 -24.75
CA SER A 67 -2.18 24.42 -24.32
C SER A 67 -3.36 23.47 -24.59
N GLU A 68 -3.13 22.34 -25.26
CA GLU A 68 -4.18 21.39 -25.62
C GLU A 68 -4.36 20.31 -24.54
N ILE A 69 -5.62 19.97 -24.25
CA ILE A 69 -5.96 18.86 -23.36
C ILE A 69 -6.52 17.72 -24.20
N ARG A 70 -5.92 16.54 -24.08
CA ARG A 70 -6.30 15.34 -24.84
C ARG A 70 -6.82 14.27 -23.91
N MET A 71 -7.86 13.57 -24.33
CA MET A 71 -8.54 12.55 -23.55
C MET A 71 -8.64 11.25 -24.36
N LEU A 72 -8.18 10.15 -23.78
CA LEU A 72 -8.23 8.81 -24.35
C LEU A 72 -8.86 7.86 -23.34
N ASN A 73 -9.83 7.07 -23.77
CA ASN A 73 -10.31 5.97 -22.94
C ASN A 73 -9.38 4.76 -23.10
N ILE A 74 -8.66 4.39 -22.05
CA ILE A 74 -7.66 3.32 -22.11
C ILE A 74 -8.33 1.94 -22.28
N SER A 75 -9.56 1.76 -21.79
CA SER A 75 -10.30 0.50 -22.00
C SER A 75 -10.54 0.23 -23.48
N ASN A 76 -10.72 1.25 -24.30
CA ASN A 76 -10.84 1.08 -25.75
C ASN A 76 -9.53 0.57 -26.38
N VAL A 77 -8.37 0.94 -25.84
CA VAL A 77 -7.06 0.45 -26.31
C VAL A 77 -6.91 -1.02 -25.96
N LYS A 78 -7.24 -1.41 -24.71
CA LYS A 78 -7.23 -2.81 -24.30
C LYS A 78 -8.25 -3.65 -25.08
N ASP A 79 -9.45 -3.13 -25.33
CA ASP A 79 -10.47 -3.77 -26.18
C ASP A 79 -9.94 -3.99 -27.61
N ALA A 80 -9.28 -2.98 -28.20
CA ALA A 80 -8.67 -3.10 -29.53
C ALA A 80 -7.55 -4.14 -29.55
N TRP A 81 -6.71 -4.18 -28.52
CA TRP A 81 -5.67 -5.20 -28.36
C TRP A 81 -6.25 -6.61 -28.31
N ILE A 82 -7.29 -6.85 -27.50
CA ILE A 82 -7.93 -8.18 -27.38
C ILE A 82 -8.42 -8.71 -28.73
N ASN A 83 -8.86 -7.83 -29.62
CA ASN A 83 -9.33 -8.23 -30.95
C ASN A 83 -8.20 -8.60 -31.92
N VAL A 84 -7.02 -7.98 -31.80
CA VAL A 84 -5.91 -8.17 -32.75
C VAL A 84 -4.85 -9.15 -32.22
N ALA A 85 -4.65 -9.20 -30.90
CA ALA A 85 -3.66 -10.06 -30.24
C ALA A 85 -3.71 -11.55 -30.65
N PRO A 86 -4.88 -12.20 -30.81
CA PRO A 86 -4.93 -13.59 -31.27
C PRO A 86 -4.26 -13.78 -32.64
N THR A 87 -4.39 -12.81 -33.55
CA THR A 87 -3.78 -12.90 -34.88
C THR A 87 -2.26 -12.81 -34.84
N PHE A 88 -1.69 -12.02 -33.92
CA PHE A 88 -0.24 -11.96 -33.70
C PHE A 88 0.29 -13.25 -33.07
N ILE A 89 -0.44 -13.81 -32.09
CA ILE A 89 -0.09 -15.09 -31.46
C ILE A 89 -0.08 -16.23 -32.49
N ASP A 90 -1.04 -16.26 -33.41
CA ASP A 90 -1.17 -17.31 -34.42
C ASP A 90 -0.16 -17.16 -35.58
N THR A 91 0.12 -15.92 -36.02
CA THR A 91 1.04 -15.66 -37.13
C THR A 91 2.50 -15.56 -36.71
N GLY A 92 2.78 -15.37 -35.42
CA GLY A 92 4.13 -15.16 -34.89
C GLY A 92 4.80 -13.88 -35.39
N LYS A 93 4.02 -12.92 -35.90
CA LYS A 93 4.50 -11.59 -36.29
C LYS A 93 4.55 -10.69 -35.06
N ASP A 94 5.62 -9.91 -34.93
CA ASP A 94 5.75 -8.93 -33.85
C ASP A 94 4.71 -7.82 -34.04
N ALA A 95 3.90 -7.56 -33.00
CA ALA A 95 2.92 -6.49 -33.02
C ALA A 95 3.56 -5.08 -33.10
N GLN A 96 4.88 -4.97 -32.98
CA GLN A 96 5.63 -3.75 -33.31
C GLN A 96 5.62 -3.40 -34.81
N GLU A 97 5.56 -4.39 -35.70
CA GLU A 97 5.61 -4.16 -37.16
C GLU A 97 4.26 -3.64 -37.72
N ASP A 98 3.13 -4.01 -37.09
CA ASP A 98 1.78 -3.59 -37.50
C ASP A 98 1.03 -2.87 -36.36
N GLN A 99 1.27 -1.56 -36.25
CA GLN A 99 0.59 -0.67 -35.28
C GLN A 99 -0.68 -0.03 -35.84
N SER A 100 -1.20 -0.52 -36.98
CA SER A 100 -2.36 0.08 -37.64
C SER A 100 -3.63 0.05 -36.78
N TRP A 101 -3.77 -0.95 -35.91
CA TRP A 101 -4.88 -1.09 -34.97
C TRP A 101 -4.89 0.04 -33.91
N LEU A 102 -3.71 0.45 -33.42
CA LEU A 102 -3.59 1.50 -32.42
C LEU A 102 -3.97 2.87 -33.01
N LEU A 103 -3.64 3.10 -34.28
CA LEU A 103 -4.01 4.31 -35.02
C LEU A 103 -5.52 4.46 -35.24
N GLN A 104 -6.28 3.36 -35.15
CA GLN A 104 -7.74 3.37 -35.28
C GLN A 104 -8.43 3.72 -33.96
N VAL A 105 -7.74 3.64 -32.82
CA VAL A 105 -8.29 4.03 -31.53
C VAL A 105 -8.36 5.57 -31.46
N PRO A 106 -9.55 6.17 -31.36
CA PRO A 106 -9.67 7.61 -31.35
C PRO A 106 -9.36 8.19 -29.97
N TYR A 107 -8.62 9.29 -29.92
CA TYR A 107 -8.63 10.22 -28.78
C TYR A 107 -9.43 11.47 -29.12
N LYS A 108 -9.82 12.20 -28.09
CA LYS A 108 -10.63 13.42 -28.18
C LYS A 108 -9.84 14.58 -27.59
N THR A 109 -9.71 15.68 -28.31
CA THR A 109 -9.12 16.93 -27.81
C THR A 109 -10.22 17.79 -27.21
N LEU A 110 -10.01 18.34 -26.02
CA LEU A 110 -10.94 19.28 -25.40
C LEU A 110 -10.65 20.69 -25.95
N SER A 111 -11.66 21.29 -26.55
CA SER A 111 -11.67 22.67 -27.00
C SER A 111 -12.01 23.55 -25.81
N THR A 112 -11.01 24.29 -25.32
CA THR A 112 -11.05 25.06 -24.08
C THR A 112 -10.88 26.55 -24.38
N SER A 113 -11.99 27.23 -24.62
CA SER A 113 -11.98 28.67 -24.87
C SER A 113 -11.48 29.43 -23.64
N GLY A 114 -10.21 29.83 -23.64
CA GLY A 114 -9.58 30.57 -22.53
C GLY A 114 -8.23 30.02 -22.08
N ILE A 115 -7.85 28.81 -22.50
CA ILE A 115 -6.51 28.27 -22.24
C ILE A 115 -5.62 28.60 -23.45
N ASP A 116 -4.90 29.71 -23.34
CA ASP A 116 -3.94 30.21 -24.33
C ASP A 116 -2.49 30.10 -23.84
N PHE A 117 -2.28 29.35 -22.75
CA PHE A 117 -1.02 29.23 -22.04
C PHE A 117 -0.57 27.77 -21.93
N PRO A 118 0.74 27.51 -21.78
CA PRO A 118 1.24 26.16 -21.56
C PRO A 118 0.81 25.65 -20.18
N ILE A 119 0.18 24.47 -20.17
CA ILE A 119 -0.33 23.80 -18.98
C ILE A 119 0.85 23.16 -18.23
N GLN A 120 0.99 23.44 -16.94
CA GLN A 120 2.02 22.84 -16.09
C GLN A 120 1.46 21.81 -15.12
N SER A 121 0.30 22.11 -14.52
CA SER A 121 -0.32 21.25 -13.51
C SER A 121 -1.81 21.12 -13.75
N MET A 122 -2.33 19.92 -13.51
CA MET A 122 -3.74 19.60 -13.57
C MET A 122 -4.16 18.82 -12.34
N ALA A 123 -5.39 19.03 -11.88
CA ALA A 123 -5.99 18.25 -10.81
C ALA A 123 -7.48 18.06 -11.06
N ILE A 124 -7.97 16.86 -10.84
CA ILE A 124 -9.38 16.54 -11.01
C ILE A 124 -10.12 16.65 -9.68
N ASN A 125 -11.35 17.17 -9.72
CA ASN A 125 -12.19 17.21 -8.53
C ASN A 125 -12.70 15.82 -8.16
N GLN A 126 -13.15 15.66 -6.91
CA GLN A 126 -13.63 14.37 -6.39
C GLN A 126 -14.79 13.76 -7.20
N SER A 127 -15.60 14.58 -7.88
CA SER A 127 -16.70 14.08 -8.72
C SER A 127 -16.26 13.60 -10.11
N GLY A 128 -15.05 13.95 -10.55
CA GLY A 128 -14.57 13.69 -11.91
C GLY A 128 -15.17 14.60 -13.00
N ASN A 129 -15.92 15.63 -12.64
CA ASN A 129 -16.62 16.51 -13.59
C ASN A 129 -15.88 17.82 -13.86
N LEU A 130 -15.01 18.26 -12.95
CA LEU A 130 -14.23 19.49 -13.09
C LEU A 130 -12.75 19.16 -13.09
N LEU A 131 -12.03 19.76 -14.03
CA LEU A 131 -10.59 19.70 -14.16
C LEU A 131 -10.03 21.09 -13.91
N SER A 132 -9.21 21.26 -12.88
CA SER A 132 -8.41 22.46 -12.72
C SER A 132 -7.13 22.34 -13.55
N VAL A 133 -6.75 23.45 -14.17
CA VAL A 133 -5.64 23.55 -15.11
C VAL A 133 -4.88 24.84 -14.78
N ALA A 134 -3.64 24.70 -14.32
CA ALA A 134 -2.76 25.81 -14.00
C ALA A 134 -1.60 25.90 -15.01
N GLY A 135 -1.34 27.11 -15.47
CA GLY A 135 -0.04 27.52 -15.98
C GLY A 135 0.67 28.39 -14.93
N ARG A 136 1.78 29.05 -15.31
CA ARG A 136 2.55 29.88 -14.37
C ARG A 136 1.72 31.01 -13.73
N SER A 137 0.94 31.72 -14.54
CA SER A 137 0.25 32.97 -14.12
C SER A 137 -1.26 32.96 -14.42
N LYS A 138 -1.81 31.81 -14.80
CA LYS A 138 -3.24 31.69 -15.15
C LYS A 138 -3.76 30.36 -14.62
N LEU A 139 -4.98 30.40 -14.09
CA LEU A 139 -5.72 29.24 -13.59
C LEU A 139 -7.06 29.16 -14.31
N ALA A 140 -7.41 27.96 -14.79
CA ALA A 140 -8.67 27.69 -15.45
C ALA A 140 -9.32 26.43 -14.90
N ILE A 141 -10.66 26.39 -14.87
CA ILE A 141 -11.46 25.19 -14.60
C ILE A 141 -12.16 24.79 -15.88
N VAL A 142 -11.98 23.54 -16.29
CA VAL A 142 -12.61 22.94 -17.46
C VAL A 142 -13.70 21.97 -16.98
N CYS A 143 -14.92 22.17 -17.46
CA CYS A 143 -16.00 21.20 -17.27
C CYS A 143 -15.77 20.01 -18.21
N LEU A 144 -15.45 18.87 -17.62
CA LEU A 144 -15.24 17.64 -18.36
C LEU A 144 -16.59 17.08 -18.85
N PRO A 145 -16.61 16.41 -20.01
CA PRO A 145 -17.79 15.69 -20.46
C PRO A 145 -18.15 14.58 -19.47
N GLN A 146 -19.42 14.15 -19.47
CA GLN A 146 -19.88 13.05 -18.62
C GLN A 146 -18.99 11.80 -18.77
N GLN A 147 -18.80 11.07 -17.68
CA GLN A 147 -18.03 9.83 -17.70
C GLN A 147 -18.65 8.84 -18.70
N GLY A 148 -17.80 8.17 -19.49
CA GLY A 148 -18.25 7.30 -20.58
C GLY A 148 -18.64 8.01 -21.88
N PHE A 149 -18.66 9.36 -21.92
CA PHE A 149 -18.81 10.10 -23.18
C PHE A 149 -17.68 9.77 -24.18
N SER A 150 -16.50 9.39 -23.69
CA SER A 150 -15.39 8.87 -24.49
C SER A 150 -15.78 7.62 -25.30
N HIS A 151 -16.66 6.75 -24.80
CA HIS A 151 -17.16 5.57 -25.52
C HIS A 151 -18.10 5.91 -26.67
N SER A 152 -18.75 7.07 -26.65
CA SER A 152 -19.71 7.45 -27.68
C SER A 152 -18.98 7.97 -28.93
N THR A 153 -18.98 7.15 -29.97
CA THR A 153 -18.61 7.51 -31.36
C THR A 153 -19.81 8.01 -32.17
N LYS A 154 -21.04 7.92 -31.62
CA LYS A 154 -22.30 8.21 -32.34
C LYS A 154 -22.61 9.70 -32.53
N TYR A 155 -22.13 10.59 -31.66
CA TYR A 155 -22.66 11.96 -31.60
C TYR A 155 -21.66 13.08 -31.93
N LEU A 156 -20.36 12.80 -32.06
CA LEU A 156 -19.38 13.78 -32.58
C LEU A 156 -18.32 13.08 -33.46
N PRO A 157 -18.40 13.22 -34.80
CA PRO A 157 -17.31 12.82 -35.71
C PRO A 157 -16.10 13.76 -35.64
N LYS A 158 -16.21 14.89 -34.95
CA LYS A 158 -15.10 15.81 -34.70
C LYS A 158 -14.32 15.29 -33.50
N GLY A 159 -13.03 14.99 -33.68
CA GLY A 159 -12.10 14.70 -32.57
C GLY A 159 -11.88 15.86 -31.59
N ARG A 160 -12.77 16.86 -31.56
CA ARG A 160 -12.78 18.00 -30.65
C ARG A 160 -14.09 18.07 -29.89
N ILE A 161 -14.01 18.19 -28.56
CA ILE A 161 -15.16 18.37 -27.66
C ILE A 161 -15.11 19.78 -27.11
N ASP A 162 -16.15 20.58 -27.33
CA ASP A 162 -16.26 21.89 -26.71
C ASP A 162 -16.58 21.74 -25.22
N CYS A 163 -15.65 22.20 -24.38
CA CYS A 163 -15.77 22.18 -22.93
C CYS A 163 -15.97 23.60 -22.42
N LYS A 164 -16.88 23.77 -21.47
CA LYS A 164 -17.01 25.04 -20.77
C LYS A 164 -15.76 25.28 -19.95
N THR A 165 -15.14 26.45 -20.11
CA THR A 165 -13.92 26.83 -19.39
C THR A 165 -14.16 28.13 -18.63
N PHE A 166 -13.73 28.16 -17.37
CA PHE A 166 -13.79 29.34 -16.51
C PHE A 166 -12.37 29.72 -16.09
N ILE A 167 -12.00 30.99 -16.24
CA ILE A 167 -10.72 31.50 -15.72
C ILE A 167 -10.96 31.94 -14.28
N VAL A 168 -10.15 31.42 -13.34
CA VAL A 168 -10.29 31.67 -11.91
C VAL A 168 -9.36 32.79 -11.48
N GLY A 169 -9.86 33.69 -10.63
CA GLY A 169 -9.03 34.68 -9.94
C GLY A 169 -8.23 35.58 -10.89
N ARG A 170 -8.85 36.09 -11.95
CA ARG A 170 -8.18 36.91 -12.99
C ARG A 170 -7.37 38.08 -12.43
N ASN A 171 -7.80 38.62 -11.30
CA ASN A 171 -7.18 39.77 -10.64
C ASN A 171 -6.06 39.37 -9.67
N TYR A 172 -5.96 38.10 -9.27
CA TYR A 172 -4.94 37.61 -8.34
C TYR A 172 -3.68 37.16 -9.08
N TYR A 173 -3.83 36.49 -10.21
CA TYR A 173 -2.72 35.88 -10.92
C TYR A 173 -2.17 36.80 -12.01
N SER A 174 -0.88 37.08 -11.93
CA SER A 174 -0.17 37.96 -12.85
C SER A 174 1.23 37.40 -13.12
N ARG A 175 2.07 38.14 -13.86
CA ARG A 175 3.46 37.73 -14.05
C ARG A 175 4.25 37.69 -12.73
N HIS A 176 3.81 38.44 -11.71
CA HIS A 176 4.48 38.53 -10.41
C HIS A 176 3.91 37.56 -9.37
N VAL A 177 2.61 37.26 -9.44
CA VAL A 177 1.94 36.29 -8.56
C VAL A 177 1.61 35.04 -9.37
N ARG A 178 2.43 34.00 -9.17
CA ARG A 178 2.39 32.75 -9.92
C ARG A 178 1.79 31.62 -9.08
N VAL A 179 1.19 30.64 -9.74
CA VAL A 179 0.59 29.47 -9.08
C VAL A 179 1.67 28.43 -8.78
N LEU A 180 1.76 27.98 -7.53
CA LEU A 180 2.72 26.95 -7.09
C LEU A 180 2.07 25.56 -7.01
N LYS A 181 0.97 25.46 -6.26
CA LYS A 181 0.26 24.20 -6.01
C LYS A 181 -1.24 24.43 -5.95
N MET A 182 -2.00 23.42 -6.36
CA MET A 182 -3.46 23.43 -6.35
C MET A 182 -4.02 22.09 -5.88
N ALA A 183 -5.05 22.13 -5.04
CA ALA A 183 -5.73 20.94 -4.53
C ALA A 183 -7.22 21.21 -4.31
N TRP A 184 -8.07 20.23 -4.60
CA TRP A 184 -9.51 20.32 -4.33
C TRP A 184 -9.79 20.02 -2.86
N HIS A 185 -10.64 20.82 -2.21
CA HIS A 185 -10.93 20.66 -0.79
C HIS A 185 -11.75 19.39 -0.52
N PRO A 186 -11.29 18.46 0.34
CA PRO A 186 -11.94 17.16 0.50
C PRO A 186 -13.37 17.23 1.05
N LEU A 187 -13.61 18.20 1.92
CA LEU A 187 -14.89 18.39 2.61
C LEU A 187 -15.87 19.28 1.83
N SER A 188 -15.59 19.61 0.57
CA SER A 188 -16.49 20.46 -0.22
C SER A 188 -17.84 19.77 -0.50
N GLU A 189 -18.95 20.32 -0.02
CA GLU A 189 -20.30 19.77 -0.26
C GLU A 189 -20.61 19.65 -1.75
N THR A 190 -20.39 20.73 -2.49
CA THR A 190 -20.63 20.82 -3.93
C THR A 190 -19.51 20.19 -4.76
N ARG A 191 -18.40 19.77 -4.12
CA ARG A 191 -17.17 19.30 -4.79
C ARG A 191 -16.60 20.32 -5.78
N THR A 192 -16.80 21.62 -5.51
CA THR A 192 -16.39 22.76 -6.36
C THR A 192 -15.39 23.70 -5.71
N HIS A 193 -14.90 23.40 -4.50
CA HIS A 193 -13.95 24.28 -3.81
C HIS A 193 -12.51 23.86 -4.09
N ILE A 194 -11.70 24.81 -4.58
CA ILE A 194 -10.29 24.61 -4.90
C ILE A 194 -9.42 25.54 -4.07
N MET A 195 -8.35 24.97 -3.52
CA MET A 195 -7.29 25.65 -2.78
C MET A 195 -6.11 25.90 -3.71
N VAL A 196 -5.59 27.13 -3.73
CA VAL A 196 -4.50 27.54 -4.61
C VAL A 196 -3.44 28.30 -3.81
N LEU A 197 -2.23 27.75 -3.77
CA LEU A 197 -1.05 28.39 -3.22
C LEU A 197 -0.32 29.16 -4.32
N SER A 198 0.07 30.39 -4.02
CA SER A 198 0.74 31.28 -4.97
C SER A 198 2.07 31.80 -4.39
N THR A 199 2.92 32.36 -5.24
CA THR A 199 4.26 32.86 -4.86
C THR A 199 4.27 34.05 -3.89
N ASP A 200 3.10 34.57 -3.51
CA ASP A 200 2.95 35.64 -2.52
C ASP A 200 2.70 35.13 -1.10
N ASN A 201 2.96 33.84 -0.84
CA ASN A 201 2.73 33.16 0.44
C ASN A 201 1.27 33.14 0.89
N ILE A 202 0.33 33.38 -0.03
CA ILE A 202 -1.10 33.40 0.27
C ILE A 202 -1.79 32.15 -0.31
N LEU A 203 -2.52 31.46 0.55
CA LEU A 203 -3.39 30.34 0.20
C LEU A 203 -4.82 30.84 0.01
N ARG A 204 -5.38 30.63 -1.19
CA ARG A 204 -6.71 31.13 -1.57
C ARG A 204 -7.66 29.97 -1.81
N MET A 205 -8.87 30.07 -1.29
CA MET A 205 -9.97 29.15 -1.57
C MET A 205 -10.98 29.79 -2.52
N PHE A 206 -11.33 29.11 -3.59
CA PHE A 206 -12.35 29.55 -4.55
C PHE A 206 -13.50 28.55 -4.62
N ASP A 207 -14.75 29.04 -4.57
CA ASP A 207 -15.94 28.25 -4.92
C ASP A 207 -16.27 28.44 -6.40
N VAL A 208 -16.04 27.40 -7.22
CA VAL A 208 -16.34 27.44 -8.65
C VAL A 208 -17.85 27.56 -8.93
N SER A 209 -18.71 27.20 -7.98
CA SER A 209 -20.17 27.35 -8.11
C SER A 209 -20.66 28.78 -7.83
N GLY A 210 -19.84 29.59 -7.15
CA GLY A 210 -20.13 30.95 -6.74
C GLY A 210 -19.43 32.00 -7.62
N ASN A 211 -18.76 32.96 -6.98
CA ASN A 211 -17.94 33.95 -7.67
C ASN A 211 -16.55 33.36 -7.95
N ILE A 212 -16.21 33.21 -9.23
CA ILE A 212 -14.96 32.61 -9.68
C ILE A 212 -13.79 33.63 -9.67
N ASP A 213 -14.11 34.92 -9.74
CA ASP A 213 -13.10 35.99 -9.80
C ASP A 213 -12.60 36.41 -8.41
N GLU A 214 -13.38 36.17 -7.35
CA GLU A 214 -13.05 36.51 -5.96
C GLU A 214 -12.85 35.26 -5.10
N ALA A 215 -11.83 35.26 -4.25
CA ALA A 215 -11.61 34.15 -3.33
C ALA A 215 -12.66 34.17 -2.21
N GLU A 216 -13.21 32.99 -1.89
CA GLU A 216 -14.14 32.82 -0.76
C GLU A 216 -13.42 33.08 0.57
N GLN A 217 -12.22 32.53 0.72
CA GLN A 217 -11.36 32.72 1.88
C GLN A 217 -9.90 32.87 1.43
N THR A 218 -9.13 33.62 2.20
CA THR A 218 -7.72 33.91 1.93
C THR A 218 -6.94 33.80 3.24
N PHE A 219 -5.86 33.02 3.21
CA PHE A 219 -5.00 32.77 4.36
C PHE A 219 -3.59 33.27 4.03
N ASP A 220 -3.10 34.25 4.79
CA ASP A 220 -1.71 34.68 4.73
C ASP A 220 -0.85 33.67 5.50
N LEU A 221 0.10 33.04 4.82
CA LEU A 221 0.96 32.00 5.38
C LEU A 221 2.38 32.50 5.68
N ALA A 222 2.71 33.75 5.32
CA ALA A 222 4.05 34.30 5.53
C ALA A 222 4.41 34.28 7.02
N PRO A 223 5.59 33.77 7.44
CA PRO A 223 5.96 33.62 8.85
C PRO A 223 6.01 34.96 9.59
N ALA A 224 6.58 36.00 8.98
CA ALA A 224 6.54 37.36 9.52
C ALA A 224 5.21 38.05 9.21
N HIS A 225 4.60 38.69 10.21
CA HIS A 225 3.50 39.64 9.96
C HIS A 225 4.04 40.80 9.14
N SER A 226 3.73 40.83 7.84
CA SER A 226 3.96 42.04 7.05
C SER A 226 3.18 43.16 7.74
N LYS A 227 3.89 44.16 8.28
CA LYS A 227 3.23 45.30 8.93
C LYS A 227 2.25 45.90 7.92
N ASP A 228 1.00 46.05 8.35
CA ASP A 228 -0.14 46.58 7.59
C ASP A 228 0.26 47.56 6.48
N LYS A 229 0.24 47.08 5.22
CA LYS A 229 0.39 47.91 4.01
C LYS A 229 -0.83 48.81 3.76
N SER A 230 -1.84 48.77 4.64
CA SER A 230 -3.08 49.54 4.53
C SER A 230 -2.95 51.04 4.87
N SER A 231 -1.75 51.51 5.24
CA SER A 231 -1.52 52.90 5.65
C SER A 231 -0.40 53.65 4.92
N MET A 232 -0.07 53.29 3.67
CA MET A 232 0.79 54.14 2.84
C MET A 232 0.20 54.41 1.45
N GLU A 233 -0.14 55.68 1.23
CA GLU A 233 -0.19 56.26 -0.12
C GLU A 233 1.12 55.97 -0.88
N PRO A 234 1.10 55.95 -2.23
CA PRO A 234 2.26 55.60 -3.04
C PRO A 234 3.28 56.73 -3.01
N VAL A 235 4.05 56.83 -1.92
CA VAL A 235 5.26 57.65 -1.88
C VAL A 235 6.33 56.87 -2.63
N ARG A 236 6.73 57.40 -3.80
CA ARG A 236 7.95 57.00 -4.50
C ARG A 236 9.16 57.17 -3.56
N GLY A 237 9.51 56.11 -2.86
CA GLY A 237 10.74 55.95 -2.10
C GLY A 237 11.24 54.53 -2.32
N ILE A 238 12.55 54.39 -2.51
CA ILE A 238 13.21 53.08 -2.63
C ILE A 238 13.06 52.38 -1.27
N ILE A 239 12.22 51.36 -1.20
CA ILE A 239 12.17 50.44 -0.07
C ILE A 239 13.35 49.49 -0.25
N LEU A 240 14.24 49.44 0.74
CA LEU A 240 15.23 48.38 0.86
C LEU A 240 14.47 47.11 1.25
N ASP A 241 14.56 46.10 0.41
CA ASP A 241 13.85 44.81 0.43
C ASP A 241 14.39 43.86 1.55
N ASP A 242 14.62 44.40 2.75
CA ASP A 242 15.48 43.80 3.79
C ASP A 242 14.71 43.01 4.89
N ASP A 243 13.42 42.72 4.70
CA ASP A 243 12.57 42.15 5.77
C ASP A 243 11.92 40.78 5.47
N LEU A 244 12.23 40.11 4.35
CA LEU A 244 11.81 38.71 4.11
C LEU A 244 12.98 37.90 3.55
N ASP A 245 13.49 36.97 4.36
CA ASP A 245 14.46 35.98 3.90
C ASP A 245 13.79 35.13 2.80
N PRO A 246 14.34 35.04 1.57
CA PRO A 246 13.78 34.20 0.52
C PRO A 246 13.65 32.72 0.94
N ASP A 247 14.38 32.28 1.97
CA ASP A 247 14.24 30.92 2.50
C ASP A 247 12.96 30.71 3.34
N GLU A 248 12.24 31.79 3.68
CA GLU A 248 10.95 31.78 4.40
C GLU A 248 9.71 31.73 3.50
N ASP A 249 9.89 31.59 2.19
CA ASP A 249 8.80 31.44 1.23
C ASP A 249 8.03 30.12 1.43
N VAL A 250 6.70 30.16 1.35
CA VAL A 250 5.83 28.98 1.40
C VAL A 250 5.78 28.31 0.03
N VAL A 251 6.15 27.04 -0.03
CA VAL A 251 6.36 26.34 -1.31
C VAL A 251 5.33 25.27 -1.62
N THR A 252 4.73 24.66 -0.59
CA THR A 252 3.77 23.57 -0.77
C THR A 252 2.81 23.45 0.41
N PHE A 253 1.66 22.82 0.18
CA PHE A 253 0.66 22.51 1.21
C PHE A 253 -0.01 21.15 0.95
N THR A 254 -0.63 20.59 1.97
CA THR A 254 -1.45 19.38 1.91
C THR A 254 -2.65 19.51 2.86
N LEU A 255 -3.74 18.81 2.54
CA LEU A 255 -4.99 18.83 3.30
C LEU A 255 -5.09 17.55 4.13
N GLY A 256 -5.67 17.62 5.33
CA GLY A 256 -5.76 16.47 6.23
C GLY A 256 -6.78 15.39 5.86
N GLY A 257 -7.45 15.52 4.71
CA GLY A 257 -8.26 14.44 4.12
C GLY A 257 -9.76 14.59 4.34
N LYS A 258 -10.48 13.47 4.29
CA LYS A 258 -11.94 13.41 4.44
C LYS A 258 -12.32 13.27 5.91
N SER A 259 -13.55 13.65 6.23
CA SER A 259 -14.17 13.36 7.52
C SER A 259 -14.52 11.88 7.57
N GLU A 260 -13.94 11.15 8.51
CA GLU A 260 -14.18 9.73 8.80
C GLU A 260 -14.23 9.59 10.34
N ASP A 261 -15.01 8.63 10.85
CA ASP A 261 -15.02 8.35 12.28
C ASP A 261 -13.63 7.93 12.79
N GLY A 262 -13.29 8.31 14.02
CA GLY A 262 -11.97 8.10 14.61
C GLY A 262 -10.87 9.05 14.13
N ARG A 263 -11.17 9.99 13.22
CA ARG A 263 -10.31 11.16 12.97
C ARG A 263 -10.61 12.25 14.01
N ASN A 264 -9.64 13.10 14.31
CA ASN A 264 -9.81 14.25 15.20
C ASN A 264 -9.92 15.52 14.33
N TRP A 265 -9.08 16.53 14.60
CA TRP A 265 -9.08 17.80 13.87
C TRP A 265 -8.38 17.74 12.50
N GLU A 266 -7.79 16.60 12.11
CA GLU A 266 -7.00 16.47 10.88
C GLU A 266 -7.79 16.85 9.62
N PRO A 267 -9.05 16.43 9.41
CA PRO A 267 -9.81 16.80 8.20
C PRO A 267 -10.02 18.32 8.05
N PHE A 268 -9.87 19.09 9.13
CA PHE A 268 -9.96 20.55 9.18
C PHE A 268 -8.60 21.24 9.13
N THR A 269 -7.52 20.47 8.97
CA THR A 269 -6.15 20.97 9.05
C THR A 269 -5.51 21.09 7.66
N VAL A 270 -4.86 22.22 7.42
CA VAL A 270 -3.95 22.43 6.29
C VAL A 270 -2.52 22.43 6.81
N TYR A 271 -1.70 21.50 6.33
CA TYR A 271 -0.26 21.48 6.60
C TYR A 271 0.48 22.15 5.45
N TYR A 272 1.51 22.93 5.74
CA TYR A 272 2.32 23.59 4.73
C TYR A 272 3.79 23.64 5.14
N ALA A 273 4.66 23.76 4.14
CA ALA A 273 6.09 23.81 4.34
C ALA A 273 6.69 25.04 3.66
N LEU A 274 7.68 25.63 4.34
CA LEU A 274 8.51 26.71 3.82
C LEU A 274 9.67 26.12 3.01
N ARG A 275 10.33 26.95 2.20
CA ARG A 275 11.47 26.57 1.35
C ARG A 275 12.60 25.97 2.20
N ASN A 276 12.85 26.51 3.38
CA ASN A 276 13.84 26.04 4.35
C ASN A 276 13.52 24.73 5.08
N GLY A 277 12.34 24.13 4.89
CA GLY A 277 11.95 22.89 5.58
C GLY A 277 11.12 23.07 6.84
N HIS A 278 10.88 24.30 7.31
CA HIS A 278 10.00 24.51 8.46
C HIS A 278 8.55 24.14 8.11
N LEU A 279 7.96 23.29 8.95
CA LEU A 279 6.57 22.83 8.83
C LEU A 279 5.63 23.68 9.70
N TYR A 280 4.43 23.92 9.19
CA TYR A 280 3.38 24.68 9.87
C TYR A 280 2.00 24.04 9.59
N ALA A 281 1.02 24.42 10.40
CA ALA A 281 -0.37 24.01 10.24
C ALA A 281 -1.35 25.19 10.41
N LEU A 282 -2.51 25.08 9.77
CA LEU A 282 -3.70 25.90 10.00
C LEU A 282 -4.88 24.99 10.35
N CYS A 283 -5.54 25.26 11.47
CA CYS A 283 -6.74 24.55 11.88
C CYS A 283 -7.65 25.49 12.69
N PRO A 284 -8.97 25.60 12.39
CA PRO A 284 -9.72 24.85 11.39
C PRO A 284 -9.88 25.61 10.06
N VAL A 285 -9.74 24.92 8.92
CA VAL A 285 -9.94 25.45 7.57
C VAL A 285 -11.03 24.64 6.88
N LEU A 286 -12.12 25.31 6.51
CA LEU A 286 -13.30 24.70 5.90
C LEU A 286 -13.92 25.61 4.84
N PRO A 287 -14.37 25.07 3.70
CA PRO A 287 -15.33 25.72 2.82
C PRO A 287 -16.58 26.17 3.58
N TYR A 288 -17.16 27.31 3.18
CA TYR A 288 -18.45 27.73 3.75
C TYR A 288 -19.55 26.69 3.52
N LYS A 289 -19.45 25.89 2.45
CA LYS A 289 -20.31 24.73 2.18
C LYS A 289 -19.51 23.43 2.32
N SER A 290 -19.60 22.84 3.50
CA SER A 290 -18.83 21.65 3.86
C SER A 290 -19.71 20.43 4.12
N VAL A 291 -19.17 19.25 3.86
CA VAL A 291 -19.76 17.95 4.17
C VAL A 291 -18.88 17.27 5.21
N ILE A 292 -19.48 16.92 6.34
CA ILE A 292 -18.81 16.26 7.46
C ILE A 292 -19.68 15.09 7.92
N ASP A 293 -19.03 14.02 8.38
CA ASP A 293 -19.69 12.89 9.00
C ASP A 293 -20.22 13.31 10.40
N HIS A 294 -21.50 13.02 10.67
CA HIS A 294 -22.10 13.30 11.98
C HIS A 294 -21.38 12.57 13.10
N GLN A 295 -21.04 11.30 12.88
CA GLN A 295 -20.41 10.47 13.90
C GLN A 295 -19.05 11.04 14.29
N HIS A 296 -18.26 11.47 13.30
CA HIS A 296 -16.99 12.14 13.53
C HIS A 296 -17.16 13.41 14.40
N MET A 297 -18.17 14.25 14.12
CA MET A 297 -18.42 15.46 14.92
C MET A 297 -18.86 15.15 16.36
N GLU A 298 -19.68 14.11 16.57
CA GLU A 298 -20.09 13.68 17.92
C GLU A 298 -18.93 13.10 18.71
N THR A 299 -18.09 12.27 18.07
CA THR A 299 -16.85 11.75 18.67
C THR A 299 -15.93 12.90 19.07
N LEU A 300 -15.73 13.88 18.18
CA LEU A 300 -14.90 15.05 18.45
C LEU A 300 -15.46 15.90 19.62
N ALA A 301 -16.78 16.10 19.68
CA ALA A 301 -17.44 16.79 20.79
C ALA A 301 -17.18 16.08 22.12
N CYS A 302 -17.32 14.75 22.16
CA CYS A 302 -17.03 13.94 23.34
C CYS A 302 -15.56 14.07 23.78
N VAL A 303 -14.62 14.03 22.83
CA VAL A 303 -13.17 14.18 23.12
C VAL A 303 -12.88 15.55 23.73
N VAL A 304 -13.39 16.63 23.15
CA VAL A 304 -13.19 18.00 23.68
C VAL A 304 -13.83 18.16 25.06
N GLU A 305 -15.02 17.61 25.27
CA GLU A 305 -15.67 17.63 26.58
C GLU A 305 -14.88 16.84 27.63
N ALA A 306 -14.36 15.66 27.28
CA ALA A 306 -13.50 14.87 28.16
C ALA A 306 -12.20 15.61 28.52
N LYS A 307 -11.50 16.21 27.53
CA LYS A 307 -10.31 17.06 27.75
C LYS A 307 -10.65 18.23 28.70
N THR A 308 -11.81 18.86 28.51
CA THR A 308 -12.27 19.96 29.37
C THR A 308 -12.53 19.51 30.81
N GLN A 309 -13.20 18.37 31.01
CA GLN A 309 -13.50 17.84 32.33
C GLN A 309 -12.24 17.41 33.09
N GLN A 310 -11.26 16.83 32.38
CA GLN A 310 -9.96 16.49 32.97
C GLN A 310 -9.24 17.75 33.46
N LEU A 311 -9.13 18.77 32.59
CA LEU A 311 -8.46 20.02 32.94
C LEU A 311 -9.15 20.75 34.11
N VAL A 312 -10.48 20.74 34.17
CA VAL A 312 -11.22 21.33 35.30
C VAL A 312 -10.92 20.60 36.61
N LYS A 313 -10.71 19.27 36.60
CA LYS A 313 -10.29 18.54 37.80
C LYS A 313 -8.87 18.94 38.21
N GLU A 314 -7.95 19.01 37.26
CA GLU A 314 -6.57 19.44 37.51
C GLU A 314 -6.49 20.86 38.10
N ILE A 315 -7.31 21.79 37.60
CA ILE A 315 -7.43 23.16 38.14
C ILE A 315 -8.03 23.16 39.56
N ASN A 316 -9.00 22.28 39.86
CA ASN A 316 -9.61 22.23 41.19
C ASN A 316 -8.72 21.54 42.24
N ASP A 317 -7.88 20.58 41.81
CA ASP A 317 -6.97 19.84 42.67
C ASP A 317 -5.67 20.62 42.96
N ASN A 318 -5.28 21.53 42.08
CA ASN A 318 -4.13 22.41 42.25
C ASN A 318 -4.59 23.78 42.82
N ASP A 319 -4.23 24.09 44.07
CA ASP A 319 -4.51 25.39 44.72
C ASP A 319 -3.71 26.59 44.11
N ASP A 320 -2.86 26.34 43.11
CA ASP A 320 -2.05 27.36 42.44
C ASP A 320 -2.82 27.98 41.25
N ASP A 321 -2.68 29.30 41.09
CA ASP A 321 -3.30 30.07 40.02
C ASP A 321 -2.53 29.88 38.69
N ASP A 322 -2.55 28.66 38.15
CA ASP A 322 -1.86 28.31 36.91
C ASP A 322 -2.52 29.01 35.70
N SER A 323 -1.85 30.06 35.22
CA SER A 323 -2.29 30.86 34.08
C SER A 323 -2.37 30.05 32.79
N ASP A 324 -1.55 29.01 32.63
CA ASP A 324 -1.50 28.20 31.41
C ASP A 324 -2.68 27.22 31.36
N ALA A 325 -3.01 26.58 32.47
CA ALA A 325 -4.21 25.74 32.59
C ALA A 325 -5.49 26.54 32.33
N LYS A 326 -5.58 27.78 32.82
CA LYS A 326 -6.70 28.69 32.50
C LYS A 326 -6.75 29.05 31.01
N ALA A 327 -5.61 29.39 30.40
CA ALA A 327 -5.53 29.67 28.98
C ALA A 327 -6.01 28.46 28.14
N LEU A 328 -5.53 27.26 28.45
CA LEU A 328 -5.96 26.03 27.79
C LEU A 328 -7.46 25.77 27.97
N TYR A 329 -8.03 26.05 29.14
CA TYR A 329 -9.48 25.96 29.38
C TYR A 329 -10.26 26.90 28.44
N TYR A 330 -9.79 28.13 28.24
CA TYR A 330 -10.42 29.05 27.29
C TYR A 330 -10.29 28.57 25.83
N LEU A 331 -9.17 27.95 25.46
CA LEU A 331 -9.01 27.33 24.15
C LEU A 331 -10.06 26.23 23.94
N LEU A 332 -10.14 25.25 24.85
CA LEU A 332 -11.11 24.14 24.77
C LEU A 332 -12.56 24.63 24.74
N ARG A 333 -12.86 25.73 25.45
CA ARG A 333 -14.18 26.37 25.39
C ARG A 333 -14.48 26.94 24.00
N LEU A 334 -13.51 27.56 23.33
CA LEU A 334 -13.66 28.02 21.95
C LEU A 334 -13.87 26.84 20.99
N GLN A 335 -13.16 25.72 21.21
CA GLN A 335 -13.36 24.50 20.42
C GLN A 335 -14.77 23.95 20.58
N SER A 336 -15.25 23.80 21.81
CA SER A 336 -16.61 23.32 22.12
C SER A 336 -17.69 24.24 21.53
N GLN A 337 -17.47 25.56 21.60
CA GLN A 337 -18.34 26.54 20.96
C GLN A 337 -18.37 26.34 19.43
N TRP A 338 -17.19 26.29 18.79
CA TRP A 338 -17.09 26.07 17.35
C TRP A 338 -17.79 24.77 16.92
N ILE A 339 -17.58 23.66 17.63
CA ILE A 339 -18.22 22.37 17.35
C ILE A 339 -19.75 22.50 17.46
N SER A 340 -20.24 23.11 18.54
CA SER A 340 -21.67 23.29 18.77
C SER A 340 -22.34 24.09 17.65
N ASP A 341 -21.67 25.14 17.18
CA ASP A 341 -22.17 25.99 16.10
C ASP A 341 -22.11 25.31 14.73
N VAL A 342 -21.07 24.51 14.48
CA VAL A 342 -20.97 23.66 13.30
C VAL A 342 -22.09 22.61 13.29
N ILE A 343 -22.35 21.93 14.41
CA ILE A 343 -23.45 20.98 14.55
C ILE A 343 -24.81 21.67 14.38
N ALA A 344 -24.99 22.85 14.99
CA ALA A 344 -26.25 23.62 14.92
C ALA A 344 -26.54 24.18 13.53
N SER A 345 -25.50 24.55 12.77
CA SER A 345 -25.63 24.97 11.37
C SER A 345 -25.82 23.80 10.40
N GLY A 346 -25.58 22.57 10.88
CA GLY A 346 -25.74 21.33 10.15
C GLY A 346 -27.19 21.05 9.76
N ARG A 347 -27.43 20.76 8.47
CA ARG A 347 -28.68 20.18 7.99
C ARG A 347 -28.46 18.70 7.74
N LYS A 348 -29.19 17.84 8.45
CA LYS A 348 -29.19 16.39 8.17
C LYS A 348 -29.73 16.16 6.76
N GLN A 349 -28.91 15.60 5.89
CA GLN A 349 -29.32 15.24 4.55
C GLN A 349 -29.37 13.72 4.46
N LYS A 350 -30.58 13.14 4.47
CA LYS A 350 -30.74 11.70 4.22
C LYS A 350 -30.32 11.39 2.78
N THR A 351 -29.17 10.74 2.62
CA THR A 351 -28.75 10.19 1.33
C THR A 351 -29.64 8.99 0.99
N ALA A 352 -30.16 8.95 -0.24
CA ALA A 352 -31.01 7.86 -0.73
C ALA A 352 -30.21 6.60 -1.16
N VAL A 353 -28.95 6.49 -0.74
CA VAL A 353 -28.03 5.42 -1.14
C VAL A 353 -27.85 4.48 0.05
N VAL A 354 -28.12 3.20 -0.16
CA VAL A 354 -27.95 2.13 0.83
C VAL A 354 -26.47 2.03 1.21
N GLY A 355 -26.13 2.44 2.43
CA GLY A 355 -24.77 2.54 2.95
C GLY A 355 -24.70 3.62 4.04
N ASP A 356 -24.73 3.17 5.28
CA ASP A 356 -25.00 3.90 6.51
C ASP A 356 -23.91 4.93 6.88
N SER A 357 -24.07 6.19 6.47
CA SER A 357 -23.48 7.33 7.21
C SER A 357 -24.40 8.56 7.13
N ASP A 358 -24.77 9.07 8.31
CA ASP A 358 -25.65 10.23 8.46
C ASP A 358 -24.82 11.49 8.13
N ILE A 359 -24.69 11.82 6.84
CA ILE A 359 -23.86 12.94 6.40
C ILE A 359 -24.53 14.28 6.76
N VAL A 360 -23.78 15.17 7.41
CA VAL A 360 -24.21 16.53 7.73
C VAL A 360 -23.62 17.49 6.71
N SER A 361 -24.50 18.23 6.02
CA SER A 361 -24.09 19.40 5.27
C SER A 361 -24.07 20.61 6.19
N ILE A 362 -22.92 21.26 6.27
CA ILE A 362 -22.69 22.44 7.09
C ILE A 362 -22.54 23.64 6.15
N CYS A 363 -23.37 24.64 6.41
CA CYS A 363 -23.29 25.94 5.76
C CYS A 363 -22.93 26.98 6.83
N SER A 364 -21.65 27.28 7.00
CA SER A 364 -21.22 28.30 7.97
C SER A 364 -20.50 29.43 7.25
N ARG A 365 -21.24 30.51 6.95
CA ARG A 365 -20.67 31.77 6.46
C ARG A 365 -20.24 32.68 7.62
N ASP A 366 -20.96 32.58 8.73
CA ASP A 366 -20.74 33.35 9.94
C ASP A 366 -20.16 32.39 10.98
N SER A 367 -18.83 32.24 10.99
CA SER A 367 -18.14 31.56 12.09
C SER A 367 -18.55 32.23 13.39
N SER A 368 -19.12 31.46 14.32
CA SER A 368 -19.48 31.95 15.65
C SER A 368 -18.27 32.46 16.45
N VAL A 369 -17.08 31.97 16.09
CA VAL A 369 -15.80 32.46 16.58
C VAL A 369 -15.35 33.62 15.67
N PRO A 370 -15.34 34.88 16.17
CA PRO A 370 -15.12 36.08 15.36
C PRO A 370 -13.63 36.36 15.11
N PHE A 371 -12.77 35.36 15.24
CA PHE A 371 -11.31 35.49 15.18
C PHE A 371 -10.78 34.73 13.95
N PRO A 372 -9.76 35.25 13.25
CA PRO A 372 -9.15 34.53 12.14
C PRO A 372 -8.33 33.34 12.65
N VAL A 373 -8.18 32.31 11.81
CA VAL A 373 -7.41 31.11 12.14
C VAL A 373 -5.94 31.47 12.39
N GLN A 374 -5.34 30.89 13.44
CA GLN A 374 -3.94 31.10 13.79
C GLN A 374 -3.03 30.14 13.02
N ARG A 375 -1.88 30.66 12.57
CA ARG A 375 -0.77 29.86 12.05
C ARG A 375 -0.06 29.18 13.21
N GLN A 376 0.09 27.86 13.11
CA GLN A 376 0.70 27.03 14.13
C GLN A 376 2.06 26.53 13.63
N GLY A 377 3.13 27.10 14.16
CA GLY A 377 4.50 26.68 13.84
C GLY A 377 5.55 27.77 14.09
N PRO A 378 6.82 27.50 13.75
CA PRO A 378 7.29 26.27 13.12
C PRO A 378 7.15 25.05 14.05
N PHE A 379 6.98 23.85 13.48
CA PHE A 379 6.89 22.62 14.27
C PHE A 379 8.19 22.40 15.05
N LYS A 380 8.07 22.01 16.33
CA LYS A 380 9.20 21.55 17.13
C LYS A 380 9.59 20.15 16.68
N ILE A 381 10.75 20.05 16.04
CA ILE A 381 11.32 18.78 15.58
C ILE A 381 12.36 18.31 16.61
N GLU A 382 12.14 17.13 17.20
CA GLU A 382 12.99 16.63 18.30
C GLU A 382 14.40 16.19 17.84
N ASP A 383 14.55 15.79 16.58
CA ASP A 383 15.83 15.42 15.97
C ASP A 383 16.25 16.47 14.92
N ASP A 384 17.24 17.28 15.26
CA ASP A 384 17.81 18.29 14.35
C ASP A 384 18.88 17.64 13.45
N ASN A 385 18.47 16.67 12.62
CA ASN A 385 19.28 16.27 11.48
C ASN A 385 19.29 17.44 10.50
N GLN A 386 20.24 18.35 10.71
CA GLN A 386 20.36 19.59 9.95
C GLN A 386 20.30 19.29 8.46
N LEU A 387 19.27 19.84 7.80
CA LEU A 387 19.13 19.80 6.36
C LEU A 387 20.44 20.27 5.72
N LYS A 388 20.94 19.53 4.73
CA LYS A 388 22.14 19.94 4.01
C LYS A 388 21.91 21.35 3.46
N PRO A 389 22.86 22.28 3.62
CA PRO A 389 22.67 23.66 3.17
C PRO A 389 22.36 23.69 1.66
N GLY A 390 21.28 24.40 1.30
CA GLY A 390 20.77 24.46 -0.07
C GLY A 390 19.74 23.37 -0.44
N SER A 391 19.28 22.57 0.53
CA SER A 391 18.17 21.63 0.33
C SER A 391 16.83 22.34 0.49
N GLU A 392 16.12 22.54 -0.62
CA GLU A 392 14.83 23.20 -0.61
C GLU A 392 13.69 22.18 -0.66
N VAL A 393 12.59 22.42 0.06
CA VAL A 393 11.38 21.59 -0.06
C VAL A 393 10.76 21.75 -1.45
N GLY A 394 10.35 20.65 -2.07
CA GLY A 394 9.65 20.63 -3.34
C GLY A 394 8.18 20.22 -3.23
N ASP A 395 7.86 19.21 -2.41
CA ASP A 395 6.47 18.77 -2.21
C ASP A 395 6.24 18.19 -0.81
N LEU A 396 4.97 18.23 -0.37
CA LEU A 396 4.52 17.77 0.94
C LEU A 396 3.22 16.99 0.77
N ILE A 397 3.12 15.87 1.48
CA ILE A 397 1.90 15.09 1.58
C ILE A 397 1.63 14.67 3.03
N PHE A 398 0.34 14.63 3.38
CA PHE A 398 -0.13 14.12 4.65
C PHE A 398 -0.75 12.74 4.43
N ILE A 399 -0.35 11.78 5.26
CA ILE A 399 -0.80 10.41 5.23
C ILE A 399 -1.36 10.08 6.60
N SER A 400 -2.66 9.84 6.63
CA SER A 400 -3.38 9.47 7.84
C SER A 400 -3.62 7.98 7.82
N THR A 401 -2.99 7.26 8.74
CA THR A 401 -3.15 5.80 8.90
C THR A 401 -4.02 5.51 10.12
N GLU A 402 -4.29 4.24 10.42
CA GLU A 402 -5.03 3.90 11.64
C GLU A 402 -4.19 4.21 12.90
N ALA A 403 -2.88 3.96 12.83
CA ALA A 403 -2.01 4.05 14.01
C ALA A 403 -1.19 5.33 14.14
N ALA A 404 -1.00 6.07 13.06
CA ALA A 404 -0.20 7.29 13.09
C ALA A 404 -0.55 8.27 11.95
N ASN A 405 -0.31 9.54 12.24
CA ASN A 405 -0.34 10.63 11.29
C ASN A 405 1.10 10.95 10.84
N ILE A 406 1.34 10.87 9.53
CA ILE A 406 2.67 10.99 8.93
C ILE A 406 2.66 12.15 7.93
N LEU A 407 3.59 13.09 8.09
CA LEU A 407 3.91 14.08 7.05
C LEU A 407 5.14 13.61 6.30
N VAL A 408 5.09 13.65 4.96
CA VAL A 408 6.24 13.31 4.13
C VAL A 408 6.62 14.51 3.28
N ALA A 409 7.83 15.03 3.49
CA ALA A 409 8.39 16.13 2.70
C ALA A 409 9.46 15.60 1.75
N ALA A 410 9.35 15.97 0.48
CA ALA A 410 10.35 15.66 -0.54
C ALA A 410 11.16 16.92 -0.87
N TYR A 411 12.48 16.76 -0.85
CA TYR A 411 13.46 17.83 -1.06
C TYR A 411 14.07 17.76 -2.46
N THR A 412 14.41 18.91 -3.00
CA THR A 412 15.03 19.09 -4.32
C THR A 412 16.38 18.38 -4.47
N ASN A 413 17.05 18.06 -3.37
CA ASN A 413 18.30 17.29 -3.36
C ASN A 413 18.07 15.77 -3.53
N GLY A 414 16.82 15.30 -3.55
CA GLY A 414 16.46 13.89 -3.62
C GLY A 414 16.20 13.23 -2.27
N ASP A 415 16.25 13.97 -1.17
CA ASP A 415 15.93 13.47 0.16
C ASP A 415 14.42 13.46 0.37
N VAL A 416 13.91 12.42 1.03
CA VAL A 416 12.51 12.32 1.46
C VAL A 416 12.50 12.07 2.96
N GLN A 417 11.91 13.00 3.71
CA GLN A 417 11.83 12.91 5.16
C GLN A 417 10.40 12.57 5.59
N SER A 418 10.27 11.53 6.41
CA SER A 418 9.00 11.12 7.01
C SER A 418 8.96 11.59 8.47
N TYR A 419 7.98 12.44 8.78
CA TYR A 419 7.76 13.00 10.11
C TYR A 419 6.55 12.32 10.76
N LEU A 420 6.74 11.78 11.96
CA LEU A 420 5.65 11.31 12.81
C LEU A 420 5.13 12.49 13.64
N LEU A 421 3.83 12.74 13.58
CA LEU A 421 3.22 13.80 14.39
C LEU A 421 3.05 13.30 15.83
N GLY A 422 3.69 13.99 16.77
CA GLY A 422 3.67 13.61 18.20
C GLY A 422 2.48 14.17 18.97
N SER A 423 1.81 15.20 18.45
CA SER A 423 0.61 15.80 19.03
C SER A 423 -0.46 16.02 17.97
N GLU A 424 -1.72 15.88 18.36
CA GLU A 424 -2.86 16.33 17.56
C GLU A 424 -2.76 17.83 17.30
N ILE A 425 -3.21 18.28 16.12
CA ILE A 425 -3.26 19.70 15.78
C ILE A 425 -4.60 20.27 16.20
N ASP A 426 -4.62 20.86 17.40
CA ASP A 426 -5.81 21.52 17.91
C ASP A 426 -6.12 22.80 17.12
N PRO A 427 -7.41 23.15 16.93
CA PRO A 427 -7.80 24.40 16.28
C PRO A 427 -7.40 25.60 17.13
N GLN A 428 -6.81 26.62 16.49
CA GLN A 428 -6.34 27.83 17.15
C GLN A 428 -6.77 29.07 16.35
N TRP A 429 -7.02 30.16 17.06
CA TRP A 429 -7.43 31.43 16.48
C TRP A 429 -6.55 32.57 16.97
N LEU A 430 -6.29 33.54 16.09
CA LEU A 430 -5.43 34.67 16.38
C LEU A 430 -6.15 35.61 17.36
N MET A 431 -5.63 35.68 18.59
CA MET A 431 -6.19 36.54 19.63
C MET A 431 -5.70 37.99 19.48
N PRO A 432 -6.57 39.00 19.68
CA PRO A 432 -6.13 40.38 19.73
C PRO A 432 -5.35 40.65 21.02
N ILE A 433 -4.04 40.89 20.90
CA ILE A 433 -3.13 41.14 22.04
C ILE A 433 -3.18 42.61 22.52
N GLN A 434 -3.91 43.49 21.81
CA GLN A 434 -3.97 44.91 22.16
C GLN A 434 -4.80 45.14 23.43
N ALA A 435 -4.13 45.62 24.48
CA ALA A 435 -4.68 45.80 25.81
C ALA A 435 -5.74 46.92 25.86
N ARG A 436 -6.98 46.54 26.16
CA ARG A 436 -7.90 47.26 27.07
C ARG A 436 -9.13 46.39 27.35
N GLU A 437 -9.25 45.97 28.61
CA GLU A 437 -10.50 45.57 29.30
C GLU A 437 -11.11 44.21 28.88
N SER A 438 -10.40 43.08 29.07
CA SER A 438 -10.93 41.74 29.51
C SER A 438 -9.86 40.61 29.50
N ASP A 439 -9.21 40.40 30.64
CA ASP A 439 -8.99 39.18 31.46
C ASP A 439 -8.76 37.75 30.89
N TRP A 440 -8.92 37.41 29.60
CA TRP A 440 -8.60 36.02 29.16
C TRP A 440 -8.08 35.88 27.73
N LYS A 441 -8.49 36.78 26.82
CA LYS A 441 -8.01 36.76 25.42
C LYS A 441 -6.53 37.09 25.33
N HIS A 442 -6.08 38.00 26.20
CA HIS A 442 -4.68 38.36 26.32
C HIS A 442 -3.87 37.21 26.91
N GLU A 443 -4.36 36.56 27.96
CA GLU A 443 -3.74 35.37 28.56
C GLU A 443 -3.63 34.24 27.53
N LEU A 444 -4.73 33.91 26.86
CA LEU A 444 -4.74 32.91 25.78
C LEU A 444 -3.81 33.31 24.62
N GLY A 445 -3.80 34.57 24.21
CA GLY A 445 -2.90 35.05 23.15
C GLY A 445 -1.42 34.93 23.50
N GLN A 446 -1.06 35.19 24.76
CA GLN A 446 0.31 34.98 25.25
C GLN A 446 0.66 33.49 25.31
N PHE A 447 -0.24 32.66 25.83
CA PHE A 447 -0.08 31.21 25.88
C PHE A 447 0.10 30.61 24.47
N LEU A 448 -0.75 31.00 23.52
CA LEU A 448 -0.68 30.53 22.13
C LEU A 448 0.56 31.03 21.37
N SER A 449 1.26 32.05 21.92
CA SER A 449 2.53 32.53 21.39
C SER A 449 3.74 31.86 22.06
N SER A 450 3.52 31.04 23.09
CA SER A 450 4.58 30.30 23.77
C SER A 450 5.15 29.22 22.86
N ALA A 451 6.45 28.99 22.97
CA ALA A 451 7.07 27.87 22.27
C ALA A 451 6.49 26.53 22.72
N ASP A 452 6.00 26.41 23.96
CA ASP A 452 5.58 25.14 24.55
C ASP A 452 4.31 24.55 23.93
N ILE A 453 3.48 25.38 23.29
CA ILE A 453 2.27 24.95 22.59
C ILE A 453 2.50 24.64 21.10
N LEU A 454 3.72 24.84 20.59
CA LEU A 454 4.01 24.59 19.19
C LEU A 454 3.81 23.10 18.85
N PRO A 455 3.25 22.79 17.67
CA PRO A 455 3.09 21.42 17.22
C PRO A 455 4.42 20.65 17.23
N LYS A 456 4.38 19.37 17.63
CA LYS A 456 5.56 18.52 17.72
C LYS A 456 5.56 17.46 16.63
N ALA A 457 6.73 17.25 16.04
CA ALA A 457 6.96 16.14 15.12
C ALA A 457 8.35 15.55 15.33
N SER A 458 8.52 14.28 15.01
CA SER A 458 9.82 13.60 15.10
C SER A 458 10.17 13.01 13.74
N ILE A 459 11.41 13.20 13.31
CA ILE A 459 11.89 12.61 12.05
C ILE A 459 12.05 11.10 12.28
N PHE A 460 11.22 10.30 11.61
CA PHE A 460 11.35 8.86 11.70
C PHE A 460 12.47 8.34 10.80
N GLU A 461 12.52 8.81 9.56
CA GLU A 461 13.55 8.42 8.60
C GLU A 461 13.80 9.51 7.57
N THR A 462 15.01 9.51 7.01
CA THR A 462 15.39 10.27 5.81
C THR A 462 15.85 9.29 4.75
N LEU A 463 15.09 9.17 3.67
CA LEU A 463 15.40 8.32 2.53
C LEU A 463 16.11 9.15 1.47
N HIS A 464 17.30 8.71 1.07
CA HIS A 464 18.05 9.33 -0.01
C HIS A 464 17.74 8.62 -1.33
N LEU A 465 17.00 9.28 -2.25
CA LEU A 465 16.58 8.68 -3.53
C LEU A 465 17.71 8.52 -4.57
N ARG A 466 18.99 8.74 -4.16
CA ARG A 466 20.32 8.51 -4.81
C ARG A 466 21.15 9.79 -4.92
N ASP A 467 22.47 9.67 -4.77
CA ASP A 467 23.45 10.72 -5.07
C ASP A 467 23.78 10.75 -6.57
N GLN A 468 22.95 11.37 -7.42
CA GLN A 468 23.36 11.69 -8.79
C GLN A 468 23.63 13.19 -8.97
N PRO A 469 24.68 13.60 -9.70
CA PRO A 469 24.89 15.01 -10.00
C PRO A 469 23.73 15.52 -10.88
N GLY A 470 22.93 16.45 -10.35
CA GLY A 470 21.83 17.09 -11.09
C GLY A 470 20.49 17.16 -10.36
N TYR A 471 20.32 16.51 -9.20
CA TYR A 471 19.06 16.55 -8.42
C TYR A 471 18.59 17.97 -8.09
N GLY A 472 19.49 18.82 -7.59
CA GLY A 472 19.16 20.19 -7.18
C GLY A 472 18.75 21.17 -8.28
N ALA A 473 18.65 20.73 -9.54
CA ALA A 473 18.19 21.58 -10.65
C ALA A 473 16.72 21.36 -11.02
N HIS A 474 16.05 20.34 -10.45
CA HIS A 474 14.74 19.90 -10.93
C HIS A 474 13.69 19.81 -9.82
N ASN A 475 12.44 19.86 -10.22
CA ASN A 475 11.31 19.72 -9.32
C ASN A 475 11.12 18.25 -8.89
N ILE A 476 10.54 18.08 -7.71
CA ILE A 476 10.18 16.78 -7.13
C ILE A 476 8.70 16.82 -6.77
N SER A 477 8.00 15.70 -6.97
CA SER A 477 6.56 15.63 -6.71
C SER A 477 6.17 14.29 -6.13
N ILE A 478 5.22 14.32 -5.19
CA ILE A 478 4.71 13.14 -4.50
C ILE A 478 3.28 12.87 -4.97
N ILE A 479 2.96 11.61 -5.25
CA ILE A 479 1.60 11.14 -5.52
C ILE A 479 1.31 9.94 -4.61
N PRO A 480 0.21 9.96 -3.84
CA PRO A 480 -0.20 8.82 -3.04
C PRO A 480 -0.79 7.72 -3.91
N ASP A 481 -0.65 6.48 -3.47
CA ASP A 481 -1.40 5.40 -4.08
C ASP A 481 -2.89 5.47 -3.71
N HIS A 482 -3.76 5.13 -4.67
CA HIS A 482 -5.21 5.17 -4.46
C HIS A 482 -5.77 3.90 -3.79
N LEU A 483 -5.03 2.78 -3.86
CA LEU A 483 -5.41 1.50 -3.29
C LEU A 483 -4.82 1.28 -1.90
N TYR A 484 -3.57 1.71 -1.68
CA TYR A 484 -2.84 1.54 -0.42
C TYR A 484 -2.40 2.90 0.16
N LYS A 485 -2.98 3.34 1.28
CA LYS A 485 -2.72 4.66 1.90
C LYS A 485 -1.25 4.85 2.31
N GLU A 486 -0.55 3.77 2.61
CA GLU A 486 0.83 3.70 3.09
C GLU A 486 1.88 3.62 1.97
N ILE A 487 1.47 3.61 0.69
CA ILE A 487 2.38 3.64 -0.44
C ILE A 487 2.32 5.01 -1.10
N ILE A 488 3.50 5.59 -1.32
CA ILE A 488 3.65 6.82 -2.09
C ILE A 488 4.66 6.62 -3.22
N TYR A 489 4.49 7.45 -4.24
CA TYR A 489 5.38 7.50 -5.39
C TYR A 489 5.98 8.90 -5.49
N VAL A 490 7.29 8.96 -5.61
CA VAL A 490 8.04 10.20 -5.77
C VAL A 490 8.68 10.19 -7.14
N TYR A 491 8.34 11.17 -7.96
CA TYR A 491 8.96 11.34 -9.28
C TYR A 491 9.66 12.69 -9.38
N HIS A 492 10.77 12.66 -10.12
CA HIS A 492 11.69 13.77 -10.30
C HIS A 492 12.48 13.55 -11.60
N ALA A 493 13.53 14.34 -11.83
CA ALA A 493 14.31 14.25 -13.06
C ALA A 493 15.12 12.96 -13.24
N GLY A 494 15.49 12.30 -12.16
CA GLY A 494 16.22 11.04 -12.15
C GLY A 494 15.35 9.80 -12.33
N GLY A 495 14.02 9.92 -12.19
CA GLY A 495 13.08 8.82 -12.42
C GLY A 495 11.93 8.77 -11.42
N VAL A 496 11.39 7.56 -11.19
CA VAL A 496 10.25 7.30 -10.29
C VAL A 496 10.64 6.30 -9.22
N HIS A 497 10.40 6.67 -7.96
CA HIS A 497 10.66 5.85 -6.78
C HIS A 497 9.37 5.54 -6.06
N ARG A 498 9.20 4.30 -5.64
CA ARG A 498 8.11 3.84 -4.77
C ARG A 498 8.63 3.73 -3.35
N ILE A 499 7.95 4.37 -2.41
CA ILE A 499 8.23 4.29 -0.98
C ILE A 499 7.07 3.55 -0.33
N ASN A 500 7.38 2.46 0.36
CA ASN A 500 6.39 1.61 1.02
C ASN A 500 6.56 1.65 2.53
N MET A 501 5.65 2.34 3.22
CA MET A 501 5.64 2.51 4.68
C MET A 501 4.89 1.39 5.42
N THR A 502 4.56 0.27 4.75
CA THR A 502 3.76 -0.80 5.39
C THR A 502 4.38 -1.28 6.69
N LYS A 503 5.69 -1.54 6.73
CA LYS A 503 6.40 -2.03 7.93
C LYS A 503 6.25 -1.09 9.13
N LEU A 504 6.45 0.21 8.89
CA LEU A 504 6.26 1.28 9.87
C LEU A 504 4.83 1.28 10.41
N VAL A 505 3.85 1.35 9.51
CA VAL A 505 2.43 1.48 9.87
C VAL A 505 1.94 0.23 10.61
N THR A 506 2.28 -0.98 10.15
CA THR A 506 1.88 -2.22 10.82
C THR A 506 2.51 -2.34 12.20
N GLY A 507 3.79 -1.96 12.33
CA GLY A 507 4.47 -2.03 13.61
C GLY A 507 3.93 -1.01 14.62
N LEU A 508 3.56 0.21 14.19
CA LEU A 508 2.89 1.18 15.04
C LEU A 508 1.48 0.71 15.45
N ALA A 509 0.73 0.10 14.52
CA ALA A 509 -0.58 -0.47 14.83
C ALA A 509 -0.51 -1.61 15.85
N GLU A 510 0.53 -2.46 15.79
CA GLU A 510 0.77 -3.49 16.81
C GLU A 510 1.01 -2.88 18.20
N LEU A 511 1.80 -1.79 18.28
CA LEU A 511 2.08 -1.10 19.53
C LEU A 511 0.84 -0.40 20.11
N GLU A 512 0.07 0.29 19.27
CA GLU A 512 -1.17 0.94 19.69
C GLU A 512 -2.19 -0.08 20.21
N ARG A 513 -2.36 -1.21 19.52
CA ARG A 513 -3.24 -2.30 19.99
C ARG A 513 -2.79 -2.89 21.33
N LEU A 514 -1.49 -2.95 21.58
CA LEU A 514 -0.95 -3.40 22.85
C LEU A 514 -1.25 -2.40 23.96
N ASP A 515 -1.08 -1.11 23.71
CA ASP A 515 -1.42 -0.04 24.66
C ASP A 515 -2.92 -0.04 25.00
N ALA A 516 -3.77 -0.10 23.97
CA ALA A 516 -5.22 -0.18 24.12
C ALA A 516 -5.71 -1.42 24.89
N SER A 517 -4.93 -2.50 24.91
CA SER A 517 -5.23 -3.70 25.71
C SER A 517 -4.99 -3.52 27.22
N GLY A 518 -4.42 -2.38 27.63
CA GLY A 518 -4.03 -2.11 29.01
C GLY A 518 -2.83 -2.94 29.46
N ALA A 519 -1.92 -3.27 28.53
CA ALA A 519 -0.71 -4.01 28.83
C ALA A 519 0.12 -3.28 29.91
N ASP A 520 0.84 -4.05 30.73
CA ASP A 520 1.71 -3.43 31.73
C ASP A 520 2.85 -2.65 31.03
N PRO A 521 3.30 -1.51 31.62
CA PRO A 521 4.31 -0.67 30.99
C PRO A 521 5.59 -1.43 30.60
N LYS A 522 5.99 -2.46 31.37
CA LYS A 522 7.20 -3.23 31.06
C LYS A 522 7.03 -4.04 29.77
N THR A 523 5.87 -4.66 29.58
CA THR A 523 5.54 -5.38 28.35
C THR A 523 5.48 -4.43 27.16
N PHE A 524 4.89 -3.24 27.33
CA PHE A 524 4.88 -2.21 26.29
C PHE A 524 6.29 -1.76 25.91
N TYR A 525 7.13 -1.38 26.89
CA TYR A 525 8.52 -0.99 26.63
C TYR A 525 9.34 -2.11 26.00
N ALA A 526 9.15 -3.37 26.40
CA ALA A 526 9.80 -4.50 25.75
C ALA A 526 9.35 -4.69 24.28
N ALA A 527 8.06 -4.46 23.99
CA ALA A 527 7.55 -4.48 22.62
C ALA A 527 8.10 -3.32 21.79
N LEU A 528 8.23 -2.13 22.39
CA LEU A 528 8.83 -0.95 21.77
C LEU A 528 10.32 -1.15 21.49
N GLU A 529 11.08 -1.72 22.42
CA GLU A 529 12.49 -2.10 22.22
C GLU A 529 12.63 -3.13 21.09
N ASN A 530 11.75 -4.14 21.06
CA ASN A 530 11.71 -5.12 19.98
C ASN A 530 11.34 -4.48 18.64
N TRP A 531 10.41 -3.53 18.63
CA TRP A 531 10.04 -2.77 17.44
C TRP A 531 11.24 -1.94 16.96
N HIS A 532 11.89 -1.19 17.84
CA HIS A 532 13.09 -0.41 17.51
C HIS A 532 14.26 -1.30 17.04
N ALA A 533 14.36 -2.54 17.54
CA ALA A 533 15.36 -3.51 17.09
C ALA A 533 15.03 -4.15 15.73
N LYS A 534 13.76 -4.13 15.30
CA LYS A 534 13.34 -4.56 13.96
C LYS A 534 13.64 -3.46 12.94
N ASP A 535 14.00 -3.87 11.72
CA ASP A 535 14.10 -2.96 10.59
C ASP A 535 12.69 -2.58 10.08
N ASN A 536 12.13 -1.52 10.67
CA ASN A 536 10.84 -0.95 10.25
C ASN A 536 10.99 0.24 9.29
N THR A 537 12.17 0.40 8.68
CA THR A 537 12.39 1.44 7.68
C THR A 537 11.52 1.18 6.45
N SER A 538 11.17 2.26 5.75
CA SER A 538 10.34 2.15 4.55
C SER A 538 11.12 1.53 3.40
N ASP A 539 10.49 0.61 2.68
CA ASP A 539 11.12 0.00 1.51
C ASP A 539 11.05 0.99 0.33
N CYS A 540 12.22 1.52 -0.06
CA CYS A 540 12.36 2.38 -1.23
C CYS A 540 12.84 1.58 -2.44
N THR A 541 12.04 1.52 -3.50
CA THR A 541 12.38 0.83 -4.77
C THR A 541 12.36 1.82 -5.92
N CYS A 542 13.44 1.89 -6.70
CA CYS A 542 13.46 2.64 -7.95
C CYS A 542 12.74 1.84 -9.04
N LEU A 543 11.63 2.38 -9.57
CA LEU A 543 10.82 1.71 -10.60
C LEU A 543 11.24 2.10 -12.01
N ILE A 544 11.63 3.36 -12.20
CA ILE A 544 12.06 3.92 -13.48
C ILE A 544 13.32 4.73 -13.23
N GLU A 545 14.36 4.46 -14.02
CA GLU A 545 15.62 5.22 -14.00
C GLU A 545 15.79 5.99 -15.30
N SER A 546 15.85 7.32 -15.21
CA SER A 546 16.02 8.19 -16.38
C SER A 546 17.44 8.18 -16.95
N ASN A 547 18.43 7.61 -16.23
CA ASN A 547 19.84 7.59 -16.63
C ASN A 547 20.45 6.17 -16.69
N ALA A 548 19.70 5.21 -17.23
CA ALA A 548 20.11 3.80 -17.29
C ALA A 548 21.32 3.49 -18.22
N GLY A 549 22.13 4.47 -18.62
CA GLY A 549 23.21 4.28 -19.59
C GLY A 549 24.41 5.24 -19.51
N GLY A 550 24.58 6.02 -18.44
CA GLY A 550 25.70 6.95 -18.30
C GLY A 550 25.66 8.13 -19.29
N ALA A 551 24.48 8.45 -19.80
CA ALA A 551 24.27 9.60 -20.68
C ALA A 551 24.29 10.89 -19.87
N SER A 552 24.90 11.95 -20.42
CA SER A 552 25.06 13.25 -19.75
C SER A 552 23.75 14.05 -19.60
N ALA A 553 22.63 13.58 -20.16
CA ALA A 553 21.35 14.27 -20.15
C ALA A 553 20.27 13.37 -19.52
N THR A 554 19.74 13.79 -18.37
CA THR A 554 18.61 13.16 -17.70
C THR A 554 17.31 13.54 -18.42
N GLU A 555 16.44 12.56 -18.64
CA GLU A 555 15.10 12.82 -19.17
C GLU A 555 14.10 12.92 -18.01
N PRO A 556 13.61 14.13 -17.67
CA PRO A 556 12.83 14.30 -16.46
C PRO A 556 11.41 13.75 -16.59
N ILE A 557 10.82 13.31 -15.49
CA ILE A 557 9.42 12.87 -15.45
C ILE A 557 8.52 14.08 -15.17
N ILE A 558 7.59 14.38 -16.09
CA ILE A 558 6.73 15.57 -16.03
C ILE A 558 5.29 15.26 -15.60
N GLY A 559 4.95 13.98 -15.50
CA GLY A 559 3.64 13.54 -15.05
C GLY A 559 3.62 12.05 -14.76
N MET A 560 2.71 11.66 -13.87
CA MET A 560 2.53 10.27 -13.47
C MET A 560 1.08 10.03 -13.10
N ALA A 561 0.56 8.83 -13.38
CA ALA A 561 -0.79 8.42 -13.03
C ALA A 561 -0.82 6.93 -12.66
N ILE A 562 -1.73 6.55 -11.77
CA ILE A 562 -1.87 5.15 -11.29
C ILE A 562 -3.24 4.63 -11.73
N ILE A 563 -3.23 3.52 -12.44
CA ILE A 563 -4.42 2.77 -12.85
C ILE A 563 -4.77 1.81 -11.71
N THR A 564 -5.99 1.91 -11.17
CA THR A 564 -6.52 1.00 -10.16
C THR A 564 -7.72 0.19 -10.64
N ASP A 565 -8.04 0.27 -11.93
CA ASP A 565 -9.18 -0.43 -12.53
C ASP A 565 -8.89 -1.94 -12.68
N ILE A 566 -9.85 -2.77 -12.23
CA ILE A 566 -9.73 -4.23 -12.22
C ILE A 566 -9.50 -4.80 -13.62
N TYR A 567 -10.08 -4.18 -14.65
CA TYR A 567 -9.91 -4.61 -16.03
C TYR A 567 -8.64 -4.06 -16.68
N LEU A 568 -8.20 -2.86 -16.32
CA LEU A 568 -6.97 -2.28 -16.88
C LEU A 568 -5.68 -2.72 -16.17
N THR A 569 -5.80 -3.55 -15.12
CA THR A 569 -4.69 -3.99 -14.27
C THR A 569 -4.11 -2.85 -13.43
N TYR A 570 -3.70 -3.18 -12.20
CA TYR A 570 -3.02 -2.23 -11.32
C TYR A 570 -1.64 -1.87 -11.90
N SER A 571 -1.44 -0.62 -12.32
CA SER A 571 -0.25 -0.22 -13.09
C SER A 571 0.03 1.27 -12.94
N MET A 572 1.31 1.64 -13.02
CA MET A 572 1.78 3.02 -13.01
C MET A 572 2.15 3.46 -14.43
N LEU A 573 1.76 4.68 -14.78
CA LEU A 573 2.12 5.35 -16.02
C LEU A 573 2.99 6.55 -15.69
N ALA A 574 4.20 6.63 -16.23
CA ALA A 574 5.06 7.80 -16.14
C ALA A 574 5.24 8.45 -17.52
N LEU A 575 5.22 9.78 -17.58
CA LEU A 575 5.43 10.56 -18.79
C LEU A 575 6.73 11.35 -18.68
N THR A 576 7.62 11.15 -19.64
CA THR A 576 8.91 11.85 -19.70
C THR A 576 8.78 13.24 -20.31
N GLY A 577 9.84 14.05 -20.17
CA GLY A 577 9.93 15.41 -20.74
C GLY A 577 9.86 15.46 -22.27
N SER A 578 10.14 14.34 -22.96
CA SER A 578 9.91 14.20 -24.41
C SER A 578 8.54 13.62 -24.78
N TYR A 579 7.61 13.56 -23.81
CA TYR A 579 6.28 12.97 -23.94
C TYR A 579 6.28 11.46 -24.28
N LYS A 580 7.30 10.72 -23.84
CA LYS A 580 7.27 9.25 -23.95
C LYS A 580 6.61 8.66 -22.72
N LEU A 581 5.68 7.74 -22.93
CA LEU A 581 5.04 6.99 -21.86
C LEU A 581 5.89 5.79 -21.47
N VAL A 582 6.15 5.64 -20.18
CA VAL A 582 6.80 4.46 -19.59
C VAL A 582 5.80 3.81 -18.63
N PRO A 583 5.12 2.72 -19.06
CA PRO A 583 4.24 1.96 -18.18
C PRO A 583 5.04 1.00 -17.29
N HIS A 584 4.55 0.75 -16.09
CA HIS A 584 5.10 -0.23 -15.16
C HIS A 584 3.96 -0.95 -14.45
N GLU A 585 3.87 -2.27 -14.58
CA GLU A 585 2.85 -3.05 -13.85
C GLU A 585 3.18 -3.08 -12.35
N LEU A 586 2.15 -2.91 -11.52
CA LEU A 586 2.29 -2.90 -10.08
C LEU A 586 1.71 -4.19 -9.50
N SER A 587 2.40 -4.76 -8.51
CA SER A 587 1.91 -5.96 -7.84
C SER A 587 0.85 -5.61 -6.80
N LEU A 588 -0.31 -6.26 -6.88
CA LEU A 588 -1.25 -6.33 -5.77
C LEU A 588 -0.60 -7.10 -4.62
N ARG A 589 -0.91 -6.73 -3.38
CA ARG A 589 -0.47 -7.50 -2.21
C ARG A 589 -1.04 -8.90 -2.31
N GLN A 590 -0.16 -9.89 -2.27
CA GLN A 590 -0.56 -11.24 -1.91
C GLN A 590 -0.72 -11.24 -0.40
N ASP A 591 -1.90 -11.55 0.11
CA ASP A 591 -2.06 -11.83 1.53
C ASP A 591 -1.04 -12.91 1.92
N ALA A 592 -0.20 -12.60 2.91
CA ALA A 592 0.89 -13.44 3.37
C ALA A 592 0.43 -14.78 3.97
N ASP A 593 -0.88 -15.08 3.92
CA ASP A 593 -1.46 -16.38 4.26
C ASP A 593 -1.20 -17.46 3.20
N SER A 594 -0.65 -17.10 2.05
CA SER A 594 -0.02 -18.06 1.14
C SER A 594 1.48 -18.09 1.39
N THR A 595 1.89 -18.56 2.56
CA THR A 595 3.25 -19.10 2.69
C THR A 595 3.36 -20.16 1.58
N PRO A 596 4.28 -20.03 0.61
CA PRO A 596 4.65 -21.18 -0.19
C PRO A 596 5.02 -22.24 0.85
N PRO A 597 4.53 -23.50 0.76
CA PRO A 597 4.98 -24.53 1.68
C PRO A 597 6.50 -24.45 1.65
N ALA A 598 7.09 -24.04 2.78
CA ALA A 598 8.51 -23.80 2.90
C ALA A 598 9.15 -24.99 2.21
N ALA A 599 9.86 -24.72 1.11
CA ALA A 599 10.51 -25.77 0.35
C ALA A 599 11.30 -26.53 1.40
N ALA A 600 10.79 -27.71 1.78
CA ALA A 600 11.32 -28.46 2.88
C ALA A 600 12.78 -28.61 2.53
N THR A 601 13.63 -27.94 3.30
CA THR A 601 15.06 -28.16 3.28
C THR A 601 15.15 -29.66 3.35
N ARG A 602 15.55 -30.28 2.23
CA ARG A 602 15.77 -31.70 2.18
C ARG A 602 16.94 -31.90 3.13
N ASP A 603 16.62 -32.14 4.39
CA ASP A 603 17.53 -32.72 5.34
C ASP A 603 18.11 -33.93 4.64
N SER A 604 19.43 -33.90 4.54
CA SER A 604 20.20 -35.03 4.06
C SER A 604 19.75 -36.24 4.88
N PRO A 605 19.30 -37.35 4.27
CA PRO A 605 18.88 -38.49 5.07
C PRO A 605 20.09 -39.01 5.84
N GLU A 606 20.04 -38.88 7.17
CA GLU A 606 20.82 -39.73 8.06
C GLU A 606 20.56 -41.20 7.66
N PRO A 607 21.59 -42.06 7.65
CA PRO A 607 21.41 -43.45 7.26
C PRO A 607 20.69 -44.19 8.40
N THR A 608 19.37 -44.19 8.38
CA THR A 608 18.56 -45.10 9.19
C THR A 608 18.79 -46.52 8.69
N LEU A 609 19.40 -47.35 9.54
CA LEU A 609 19.39 -48.80 9.38
C LEU A 609 17.94 -49.31 9.34
N GLY A 610 17.57 -49.97 8.23
CA GLY A 610 16.47 -50.92 8.21
C GLY A 610 15.33 -50.57 7.26
N ASN A 611 15.47 -51.00 6.01
CA ASN A 611 14.56 -51.96 5.36
C ASN A 611 15.10 -52.23 3.95
N LYS A 612 15.75 -53.38 3.80
CA LYS A 612 16.19 -53.90 2.50
C LYS A 612 14.96 -54.50 1.83
N ASP A 613 14.19 -53.68 1.11
CA ASP A 613 13.24 -54.10 0.08
C ASP A 613 12.79 -52.88 -0.74
N GLU A 614 13.73 -52.06 -1.21
CA GLU A 614 13.51 -51.16 -2.34
C GLU A 614 14.78 -51.12 -3.20
N GLU A 615 14.63 -51.17 -4.52
CA GLU A 615 15.67 -51.20 -5.55
C GLU A 615 16.44 -49.85 -5.63
N GLY A 616 17.04 -49.45 -4.52
CA GLY A 616 17.78 -48.20 -4.37
C GLY A 616 19.28 -48.37 -4.57
N THR A 617 19.86 -47.40 -5.26
CA THR A 617 21.26 -47.17 -5.70
C THR A 617 22.30 -47.15 -4.57
N GLY A 618 22.30 -48.12 -3.65
CA GLY A 618 23.34 -48.25 -2.62
C GLY A 618 24.66 -48.72 -3.22
N SER A 619 25.79 -48.14 -2.78
CA SER A 619 27.14 -48.65 -3.11
C SER A 619 27.29 -50.11 -2.66
N LEU A 620 27.85 -51.00 -3.48
CA LEU A 620 28.21 -52.36 -3.05
C LEU A 620 29.32 -52.36 -1.97
N LEU A 621 29.92 -51.20 -1.73
CA LEU A 621 30.90 -50.98 -0.69
C LEU A 621 30.19 -50.44 0.56
N GLU A 622 29.78 -51.32 1.48
CA GLU A 622 29.45 -50.91 2.85
C GLU A 622 30.70 -50.30 3.52
N GLY A 623 30.50 -49.28 4.37
CA GLY A 623 31.56 -48.60 5.14
C GLY A 623 31.97 -49.40 6.39
N PRO A 624 33.13 -49.09 7.03
CA PRO A 624 34.14 -48.09 6.69
C PRO A 624 35.13 -48.54 5.60
N LEU A 625 35.81 -47.58 4.97
CA LEU A 625 36.73 -47.81 3.84
C LEU A 625 37.93 -48.73 4.16
N TYR A 626 38.41 -48.73 5.40
CA TYR A 626 39.43 -49.67 5.89
C TYR A 626 39.28 -49.85 7.40
N THR A 627 38.75 -50.98 7.86
CA THR A 627 39.05 -51.46 9.21
C THR A 627 40.22 -52.41 9.07
N THR A 628 41.39 -52.00 9.56
CA THR A 628 42.52 -52.94 9.74
C THR A 628 42.09 -53.98 10.76
N SER A 629 41.50 -55.08 10.29
CA SER A 629 41.11 -56.24 11.11
C SER A 629 42.31 -57.07 11.54
N VAL A 630 43.51 -56.69 11.11
CA VAL A 630 44.75 -57.12 11.73
C VAL A 630 45.01 -56.05 12.79
N PRO A 631 45.02 -56.38 14.09
CA PRO A 631 45.67 -55.50 15.06
C PRO A 631 47.02 -55.13 14.46
N GLN A 632 47.52 -53.92 14.64
CA GLN A 632 48.97 -53.71 14.53
C GLN A 632 49.60 -54.60 15.61
N SER A 633 49.71 -55.91 15.35
CA SER A 633 50.45 -56.85 16.16
C SER A 633 51.87 -56.43 15.91
N SER A 634 52.36 -55.54 16.78
CA SER A 634 53.69 -55.58 17.35
C SER A 634 54.35 -56.87 16.88
N GLN A 635 55.28 -56.74 15.93
CA GLN A 635 56.09 -57.86 15.46
C GLN A 635 56.43 -58.68 16.70
N THR A 636 55.84 -59.87 16.86
CA THR A 636 56.10 -60.69 18.03
C THR A 636 57.53 -61.16 17.86
N LYS A 637 58.46 -60.32 18.31
CA LYS A 637 59.87 -60.63 18.34
C LYS A 637 59.94 -61.79 19.31
N ILE A 638 60.13 -62.99 18.77
CA ILE A 638 60.36 -64.17 19.58
C ILE A 638 61.68 -63.89 20.30
N VAL A 639 61.58 -63.38 21.53
CA VAL A 639 62.75 -63.10 22.35
C VAL A 639 63.18 -64.44 22.88
N VAL A 640 64.25 -64.97 22.29
CA VAL A 640 64.92 -66.15 22.80
C VAL A 640 65.42 -65.81 24.21
N PRO A 641 65.02 -66.57 25.26
CA PRO A 641 65.53 -66.36 26.61
C PRO A 641 67.06 -66.32 26.61
N GLN A 642 67.67 -65.46 27.42
CA GLN A 642 69.14 -65.25 27.41
C GLN A 642 69.94 -66.55 27.62
N GLU A 643 69.34 -67.55 28.27
CA GLU A 643 69.93 -68.88 28.47
C GLU A 643 70.20 -69.63 27.15
N TYR A 644 69.43 -69.32 26.10
CA TYR A 644 69.54 -69.90 24.76
C TYR A 644 70.10 -68.91 23.73
N ALA A 645 70.48 -67.70 24.15
CA ALA A 645 70.97 -66.65 23.26
C ALA A 645 72.50 -66.55 23.29
N GLY A 646 73.15 -66.81 22.15
CA GLY A 646 74.62 -66.73 21.97
C GLY A 646 75.18 -67.98 21.27
N LYS A 647 76.49 -68.02 21.00
CA LYS A 647 77.18 -69.19 20.37
C LYS A 647 77.30 -70.41 21.30
N LYS A 648 76.45 -70.54 22.33
CA LYS A 648 76.42 -71.71 23.20
C LYS A 648 75.51 -72.76 22.57
N GLU A 649 75.96 -74.00 22.53
CA GLU A 649 75.22 -75.13 21.98
C GLU A 649 73.92 -75.30 22.79
N VAL A 650 72.77 -75.19 22.12
CA VAL A 650 71.45 -75.28 22.77
C VAL A 650 71.22 -76.72 23.21
N VAL A 651 71.24 -76.98 24.52
CA VAL A 651 70.93 -78.29 25.08
C VAL A 651 69.41 -78.49 25.07
N ILE A 652 68.94 -79.59 24.48
CA ILE A 652 67.51 -79.90 24.37
C ILE A 652 66.95 -80.21 25.76
N SER A 653 66.32 -79.22 26.41
CA SER A 653 65.56 -79.40 27.66
C SER A 653 64.04 -79.37 27.40
N GLU A 654 63.24 -79.88 28.34
CA GLU A 654 61.77 -79.79 28.26
C GLU A 654 61.30 -78.33 28.10
N ASP A 655 61.97 -77.39 28.78
CA ASP A 655 61.68 -75.95 28.68
C ASP A 655 62.01 -75.37 27.30
N SER A 656 63.09 -75.84 26.66
CA SER A 656 63.46 -75.45 25.30
C SER A 656 62.40 -75.88 24.28
N LEU A 657 61.86 -77.09 24.44
CA LEU A 657 60.79 -77.62 23.59
C LEU A 657 59.46 -76.90 23.83
N ARG A 658 59.13 -76.56 25.08
CA ARG A 658 57.94 -75.74 25.41
C ARG A 658 58.03 -74.33 24.81
N PHE A 659 59.21 -73.71 24.86
CA PHE A 659 59.45 -72.42 24.22
C PHE A 659 59.28 -72.49 22.70
N LEU A 660 59.85 -73.51 22.04
CA LEU A 660 59.67 -73.73 20.60
C LEU A 660 58.21 -74.02 20.24
N SER A 661 57.50 -74.83 21.04
CA SER A 661 56.08 -75.13 20.83
C SER A 661 55.22 -73.86 20.94
N THR A 662 55.46 -73.04 21.97
CA THR A 662 54.71 -71.79 22.18
C THR A 662 55.03 -70.77 21.07
N SER A 663 56.30 -70.69 20.66
CA SER A 663 56.75 -69.81 19.59
C SER A 663 56.17 -70.23 18.23
N THR A 664 56.17 -71.52 17.92
CA THR A 664 55.57 -72.06 16.68
C THR A 664 54.05 -71.90 16.67
N GLU A 665 53.37 -72.08 17.80
CA GLU A 665 51.93 -71.83 17.90
C GLU A 665 51.59 -70.34 17.70
N THR A 666 52.38 -69.44 18.28
CA THR A 666 52.24 -67.99 18.07
C THR A 666 52.46 -67.61 16.60
N LEU A 667 53.49 -68.18 15.96
CA LEU A 667 53.80 -67.96 14.54
C LEU A 667 52.68 -68.51 13.64
N ALA A 668 52.14 -69.69 13.95
CA ALA A 668 51.01 -70.29 13.23
C ALA A 668 49.73 -69.45 13.36
N ARG A 669 49.44 -68.90 14.55
CA ARG A 669 48.31 -67.97 14.74
C ARG A 669 48.49 -66.70 13.92
N ASN A 670 49.70 -66.13 13.90
CA ASN A 670 50.01 -64.94 13.10
C ASN A 670 49.86 -65.20 11.59
N ILE A 671 50.38 -66.34 11.09
CA ILE A 671 50.21 -66.75 9.68
C ILE A 671 48.72 -66.88 9.35
N ASN A 672 47.93 -67.49 10.22
CA ASN A 672 46.49 -67.62 10.01
C ASN A 672 45.76 -66.28 10.03
N GLN A 673 46.18 -65.33 10.87
CA GLN A 673 45.63 -63.97 10.86
C GLN A 673 45.98 -63.22 9.58
N VAL A 674 47.23 -63.31 9.09
CA VAL A 674 47.65 -62.73 7.81
C VAL A 674 46.85 -63.35 6.66
N ASN A 675 46.70 -64.68 6.63
CA ASN A 675 45.90 -65.35 5.60
C ASN A 675 44.43 -64.90 5.61
N LYS A 676 43.82 -64.74 6.79
CA LYS A 676 42.46 -64.17 6.92
C LYS A 676 42.40 -62.74 6.38
N GLY A 677 43.42 -61.92 6.68
CA GLY A 677 43.56 -60.56 6.13
C GLY A 677 43.69 -60.55 4.61
N THR A 678 44.52 -61.42 4.03
CA THR A 678 44.71 -61.55 2.58
C THR A 678 43.42 -61.99 1.88
N VAL A 679 42.68 -62.94 2.44
CA VAL A 679 41.38 -63.37 1.89
C VAL A 679 40.35 -62.25 1.96
N ALA A 680 40.29 -61.51 3.07
CA ALA A 680 39.42 -60.34 3.20
C ALA A 680 39.78 -59.23 2.19
N ALA A 681 41.08 -58.94 2.01
CA ALA A 681 41.57 -57.97 1.04
C ALA A 681 41.23 -58.39 -0.41
N LYS A 682 41.43 -59.67 -0.76
CA LYS A 682 41.06 -60.20 -2.08
C LYS A 682 39.56 -60.10 -2.33
N ARG A 683 38.73 -60.42 -1.33
CA ARG A 683 37.26 -60.27 -1.42
C ARG A 683 36.86 -58.81 -1.61
N ARG A 684 37.50 -57.88 -0.90
CA ARG A 684 37.24 -56.45 -1.04
C ARG A 684 37.66 -55.91 -2.41
N LEU A 685 38.81 -56.35 -2.93
CA LEU A 685 39.27 -55.97 -4.26
C LEU A 685 38.30 -56.43 -5.35
N GLN A 686 37.78 -57.66 -5.25
CA GLN A 686 36.73 -58.14 -6.16
C GLN A 686 35.42 -57.35 -6.05
N LEU A 687 35.06 -56.88 -4.85
CA LEU A 687 33.89 -56.01 -4.67
C LEU A 687 34.13 -54.62 -5.28
N GLN A 688 35.33 -54.06 -5.13
CA GLN A 688 35.71 -52.79 -5.75
C GLN A 688 35.72 -52.87 -7.27
N GLU A 689 36.22 -53.97 -7.85
CA GLU A 689 36.18 -54.21 -9.29
C GLU A 689 34.73 -54.26 -9.81
N ARG A 690 33.85 -54.97 -9.12
CA ARG A 690 32.42 -55.01 -9.48
C ARG A 690 31.72 -53.67 -9.32
N GLU A 691 31.99 -52.93 -8.24
CA GLU A 691 31.41 -51.61 -8.03
C GLU A 691 31.92 -50.62 -9.08
N MET A 692 33.21 -50.67 -9.44
CA MET A 692 33.79 -49.83 -10.50
C MET A 692 33.15 -50.13 -11.86
N GLN A 693 32.92 -51.42 -12.17
CA GLN A 693 32.22 -51.80 -13.39
C GLN A 693 30.78 -51.25 -13.37
N ARG A 694 30.05 -51.42 -12.26
CA ARG A 694 28.71 -50.86 -12.09
C ARG A 694 28.70 -49.35 -12.26
N GLN A 695 29.62 -48.62 -11.63
CA GLN A 695 29.74 -47.17 -11.76
C GLN A 695 30.04 -46.74 -13.19
N THR A 696 30.90 -47.47 -13.89
CA THR A 696 31.22 -47.20 -15.30
C THR A 696 29.99 -47.40 -16.20
N ASP A 697 29.22 -48.47 -15.95
CA ASP A 697 28.00 -48.75 -16.69
C ASP A 697 26.90 -47.72 -16.39
N THR A 698 26.73 -47.31 -15.12
CA THR A 698 25.83 -46.22 -14.72
C THR A 698 26.22 -44.90 -15.37
N ILE A 699 27.52 -44.56 -15.38
CA ILE A 699 28.02 -43.34 -16.04
C ILE A 699 27.71 -43.39 -17.54
N ARG A 700 27.87 -44.55 -18.19
CA ARG A 700 27.53 -44.71 -19.61
C ARG A 700 26.04 -44.49 -19.87
N ASP A 701 25.16 -45.06 -19.06
CA ASP A 701 23.71 -44.85 -19.14
C ASP A 701 23.35 -43.37 -18.90
N LEU A 702 23.97 -42.73 -17.91
CA LEU A 702 23.77 -41.29 -17.65
C LEU A 702 24.22 -40.43 -18.84
N TYR A 703 25.36 -40.75 -19.46
CA TYR A 703 25.81 -40.06 -20.67
C TYR A 703 24.83 -40.25 -21.83
N GLN A 704 24.28 -41.45 -22.02
CA GLN A 704 23.27 -41.70 -23.05
C GLN A 704 21.99 -40.91 -22.80
N ARG A 705 21.46 -40.91 -21.56
CA ARG A 705 20.29 -40.12 -21.21
C ARG A 705 20.53 -38.61 -21.36
N LEU A 706 21.74 -38.15 -21.05
CA LEU A 706 22.13 -36.76 -21.20
C LEU A 706 22.22 -36.40 -22.69
N ASP A 707 22.80 -37.25 -23.53
CA ASP A 707 22.84 -37.07 -24.98
C ASP A 707 21.42 -37.08 -25.58
N ASP A 708 20.53 -37.95 -25.11
CA ASP A 708 19.12 -37.98 -25.54
C ASP A 708 18.37 -36.69 -25.16
N LEU A 709 18.59 -36.16 -23.94
CA LEU A 709 17.97 -34.93 -23.44
C LEU A 709 18.51 -33.67 -24.13
N PHE A 710 19.82 -33.62 -24.38
CA PHE A 710 20.48 -32.50 -25.03
C PHE A 710 20.59 -32.66 -26.56
N SER A 711 20.06 -33.75 -27.12
CA SER A 711 19.98 -33.92 -28.57
C SER A 711 19.25 -32.73 -29.20
N ALA A 712 19.69 -32.34 -30.39
CA ALA A 712 19.10 -31.20 -31.10
C ALA A 712 17.59 -31.40 -31.34
N GLU A 713 17.15 -32.65 -31.52
CA GLU A 713 15.73 -33.00 -31.70
C GLU A 713 14.92 -32.84 -30.41
N SER A 714 15.41 -33.35 -29.27
CA SER A 714 14.76 -33.17 -27.97
C SER A 714 14.71 -31.71 -27.54
N GLN A 715 15.77 -30.94 -27.75
CA GLN A 715 15.78 -29.50 -27.47
C GLN A 715 14.79 -28.74 -28.36
N ASN A 716 14.69 -29.07 -29.65
CA ASN A 716 13.73 -28.45 -30.55
C ASN A 716 12.29 -28.78 -30.13
N ASN A 717 11.99 -30.03 -29.81
CA ASN A 717 10.66 -30.46 -29.34
C ASN A 717 10.30 -29.79 -27.99
N PHE A 718 11.25 -29.73 -27.05
CA PHE A 718 11.04 -29.04 -25.77
C PHE A 718 10.77 -27.55 -25.96
N ASN A 719 11.56 -26.87 -26.79
CA ASN A 719 11.36 -25.46 -27.13
C ASN A 719 10.03 -25.23 -27.84
N GLU A 720 9.64 -26.11 -28.76
CA GLU A 720 8.35 -26.05 -29.44
C GLU A 720 7.18 -26.22 -28.46
N ARG A 721 7.27 -27.19 -27.54
CA ARG A 721 6.28 -27.40 -26.49
C ARG A 721 6.17 -26.22 -25.54
N ILE A 722 7.29 -25.59 -25.16
CA ILE A 722 7.28 -24.35 -24.37
C ILE A 722 6.57 -23.25 -25.15
N LEU A 723 6.89 -23.06 -26.43
CA LEU A 723 6.26 -22.02 -27.26
C LEU A 723 4.77 -22.29 -27.44
N GLU A 724 4.35 -23.53 -27.66
CA GLU A 724 2.94 -23.91 -27.75
C GLU A 724 2.21 -23.66 -26.43
N THR A 725 2.82 -24.05 -25.30
CA THR A 725 2.26 -23.79 -23.97
C THR A 725 2.13 -22.29 -23.71
N ALA A 726 3.14 -21.49 -24.09
CA ALA A 726 3.10 -20.03 -23.98
C ALA A 726 1.99 -19.42 -24.85
N ARG A 727 1.82 -19.88 -26.11
CA ARG A 727 0.73 -19.43 -27.00
C ARG A 727 -0.64 -19.77 -26.42
N ASN A 728 -0.80 -20.98 -25.88
CA ASN A 728 -2.04 -21.41 -25.25
C ASN A 728 -2.34 -20.58 -24.00
N HIS A 729 -1.33 -20.29 -23.18
CA HIS A 729 -1.46 -19.39 -22.05
C HIS A 729 -1.88 -17.97 -22.49
N GLY A 730 -1.25 -17.43 -23.53
CA GLY A 730 -1.62 -16.14 -24.12
C GLY A 730 -3.09 -16.08 -24.56
N LYS A 731 -3.55 -17.11 -25.28
CA LYS A 731 -4.97 -17.23 -25.69
C LYS A 731 -5.93 -17.34 -24.51
N LEU A 732 -5.56 -18.08 -23.47
CA LEU A 732 -6.37 -18.20 -22.26
C LEU A 732 -6.47 -16.87 -21.50
N ALA A 733 -5.37 -16.13 -21.37
CA ALA A 733 -5.37 -14.81 -20.75
C ALA A 733 -6.27 -13.83 -21.50
N LEU A 734 -6.18 -13.78 -22.84
CA LEU A 734 -7.07 -12.95 -23.67
C LEU A 734 -8.55 -13.36 -23.51
N ARG A 735 -8.81 -14.65 -23.33
CA ARG A 735 -10.16 -15.16 -23.05
C ARG A 735 -10.64 -14.71 -21.66
N ILE A 736 -9.77 -14.71 -20.64
CA ILE A 736 -10.08 -14.18 -19.31
C ILE A 736 -10.41 -12.69 -19.40
N ASP A 737 -9.59 -11.91 -20.09
CA ASP A 737 -9.83 -10.48 -20.31
C ASP A 737 -11.16 -10.21 -21.04
N SER A 738 -11.49 -11.01 -22.05
CA SER A 738 -12.78 -10.93 -22.75
C SER A 738 -13.96 -11.22 -21.82
N ILE A 739 -13.83 -12.24 -20.95
CA ILE A 739 -14.85 -12.58 -19.95
C ILE A 739 -14.98 -11.47 -18.90
N LEU A 740 -13.88 -10.92 -18.40
CA LEU A 740 -13.87 -9.79 -17.47
C LEU A 740 -14.57 -8.57 -18.08
N ARG A 741 -14.29 -8.26 -19.35
CA ARG A 741 -14.95 -7.17 -20.07
C ARG A 741 -16.45 -7.41 -20.21
N GLN A 742 -16.86 -8.64 -20.55
CA GLN A 742 -18.27 -9.02 -20.64
C GLN A 742 -18.96 -8.98 -19.27
N ALA A 743 -18.27 -9.39 -18.20
CA ALA A 743 -18.76 -9.31 -16.84
C ALA A 743 -18.96 -7.84 -16.45
N MET A 744 -17.96 -6.96 -16.61
CA MET A 744 -18.13 -5.52 -16.34
C MET A 744 -19.25 -4.86 -17.13
N GLY A 745 -19.43 -5.26 -18.40
CA GLY A 745 -20.53 -4.77 -19.23
C GLY A 745 -21.92 -5.22 -18.75
N ARG A 746 -22.01 -6.38 -18.08
CA ARG A 746 -23.25 -6.92 -17.50
C ARG A 746 -23.49 -6.45 -16.06
N PHE A 747 -22.43 -6.20 -15.30
CA PHE A 747 -22.42 -5.80 -13.89
C PHE A 747 -22.14 -4.31 -13.69
N GLN A 748 -22.54 -3.45 -14.65
CA GLN A 748 -22.67 -2.02 -14.34
C GLN A 748 -23.72 -1.85 -13.23
N PRO A 749 -23.52 -0.95 -12.26
CA PRO A 749 -24.36 -0.81 -11.07
C PRO A 749 -25.71 -0.12 -11.38
N GLY A 750 -26.46 -0.67 -12.33
CA GLY A 750 -27.91 -0.62 -12.28
C GLY A 750 -28.35 -2.03 -11.91
N MET A 751 -28.94 -2.21 -10.72
CA MET A 751 -29.44 -3.52 -10.28
C MET A 751 -30.16 -4.20 -11.43
N SER A 752 -29.69 -5.40 -11.77
CA SER A 752 -30.38 -6.28 -12.73
C SER A 752 -31.83 -6.45 -12.26
N THR A 753 -32.77 -6.66 -13.18
CA THR A 753 -34.17 -6.92 -12.81
C THR A 753 -34.28 -8.12 -11.87
N GLN A 754 -33.42 -9.14 -12.08
CA GLN A 754 -33.35 -10.32 -11.21
C GLN A 754 -32.76 -10.00 -9.83
N GLU A 755 -31.82 -9.06 -9.74
CA GLU A 755 -31.24 -8.62 -8.47
C GLU A 755 -32.21 -7.73 -7.69
N LYS A 756 -33.05 -6.94 -8.38
CA LYS A 756 -34.17 -6.22 -7.75
C LYS A 756 -35.20 -7.18 -7.18
N GLU A 757 -35.63 -8.16 -7.96
CA GLU A 757 -36.55 -9.21 -7.50
C GLU A 757 -35.95 -10.02 -6.34
N TRP A 758 -34.65 -10.29 -6.39
CA TRP A 758 -33.96 -10.99 -5.30
C TRP A 758 -33.81 -10.14 -4.05
N ALA A 759 -33.52 -8.84 -4.18
CA ALA A 759 -33.44 -7.91 -3.05
C ALA A 759 -34.81 -7.68 -2.40
N GLU A 760 -35.88 -7.54 -3.19
CA GLU A 760 -37.26 -7.51 -2.68
C GLU A 760 -37.61 -8.82 -1.96
N SER A 761 -37.23 -9.97 -2.52
CA SER A 761 -37.42 -11.26 -1.85
C SER A 761 -36.61 -11.40 -0.56
N LEU A 762 -35.43 -10.77 -0.48
CA LEU A 762 -34.56 -10.77 0.70
C LEU A 762 -35.14 -9.89 1.79
N ASP A 763 -35.71 -8.73 1.45
CA ASP A 763 -36.42 -7.85 2.38
C ASP A 763 -37.69 -8.52 2.92
N ASP A 764 -38.46 -9.20 2.06
CA ASP A 764 -39.61 -10.01 2.48
C ASP A 764 -39.20 -11.13 3.45
N LEU A 765 -38.11 -11.85 3.15
CA LEU A 765 -37.56 -12.89 4.02
C LEU A 765 -37.04 -12.31 5.34
N GLN A 766 -36.38 -11.15 5.31
CA GLN A 766 -35.92 -10.46 6.50
C GLN A 766 -37.10 -10.04 7.37
N ASN A 767 -38.15 -9.47 6.79
CA ASN A 767 -39.41 -9.17 7.49
C ASN A 767 -40.08 -10.42 8.06
N GLN A 768 -39.96 -11.57 7.38
CA GLN A 768 -40.48 -12.85 7.87
C GLN A 768 -39.66 -13.43 9.04
N VAL A 769 -38.37 -13.10 9.14
CA VAL A 769 -37.48 -13.55 10.22
C VAL A 769 -37.48 -12.57 11.40
N GLU A 770 -37.35 -11.28 11.14
CA GLU A 770 -37.08 -10.21 12.13
C GLU A 770 -38.27 -9.28 12.38
N GLY A 771 -39.30 -9.30 11.53
CA GLY A 771 -40.48 -8.44 11.69
C GLY A 771 -41.28 -8.72 12.98
N GLU A 772 -42.25 -7.87 13.28
CA GLU A 772 -43.06 -7.97 14.52
C GLU A 772 -43.79 -9.32 14.67
N GLN A 773 -44.12 -9.98 13.56
CA GLN A 773 -44.71 -11.33 13.51
C GLN A 773 -43.71 -12.41 13.07
N GLY A 774 -42.43 -12.06 13.00
CA GLY A 774 -41.35 -12.87 12.48
C GLY A 774 -40.97 -14.04 13.37
N TYR A 775 -40.19 -14.97 12.81
CA TYR A 775 -39.77 -16.20 13.49
C TYR A 775 -39.02 -15.93 14.80
N THR A 776 -38.18 -14.90 14.86
CA THR A 776 -37.40 -14.55 16.05
C THR A 776 -38.28 -14.16 17.24
N THR A 777 -39.29 -13.31 17.02
CA THR A 777 -40.28 -12.93 18.03
C THR A 777 -41.11 -14.13 18.49
N ARG A 778 -41.48 -15.02 17.56
CA ARG A 778 -42.22 -16.25 17.87
C ARG A 778 -41.40 -17.24 18.69
N ILE A 779 -40.11 -17.36 18.42
CA ILE A 779 -39.16 -18.18 19.19
C ILE A 779 -39.00 -17.62 20.61
N LYS A 780 -38.83 -16.30 20.77
CA LYS A 780 -38.77 -15.67 22.10
C LYS A 780 -40.04 -15.95 22.91
N LYS A 781 -41.21 -15.80 22.30
CA LYS A 781 -42.50 -16.12 22.96
C LYS A 781 -42.62 -17.60 23.35
N LEU A 782 -42.12 -18.50 22.51
CA LEU A 782 -42.04 -19.94 22.82
C LEU A 782 -41.08 -20.23 23.97
N GLN A 783 -39.93 -19.55 24.02
CA GLN A 783 -38.97 -19.66 25.12
C GLN A 783 -39.57 -19.17 26.45
N GLU A 784 -40.34 -18.07 26.43
CA GLU A 784 -41.07 -17.58 27.60
C GLU A 784 -42.17 -18.56 28.05
N GLN A 785 -42.89 -19.17 27.11
CA GLN A 785 -43.87 -20.23 27.40
C GLN A 785 -43.21 -21.50 27.94
N MET A 786 -42.06 -21.90 27.41
CA MET A 786 -41.26 -23.00 27.93
C MET A 786 -40.72 -22.71 29.33
N ALA A 787 -40.28 -21.48 29.60
CA ALA A 787 -39.82 -21.06 30.92
C ALA A 787 -40.96 -21.11 31.94
N THR A 788 -42.13 -20.59 31.58
CA THR A 788 -43.32 -20.65 32.46
C THR A 788 -43.81 -22.07 32.68
N LEU A 789 -43.79 -22.94 31.66
CA LEU A 789 -44.10 -24.36 31.80
C LEU A 789 -43.07 -25.08 32.67
N ASN A 790 -41.77 -24.84 32.48
CA ASN A 790 -40.71 -25.43 33.28
C ASN A 790 -40.84 -25.04 34.76
N ILE A 791 -41.17 -23.77 35.04
CA ILE A 791 -41.45 -23.26 36.39
C ILE A 791 -42.71 -23.91 36.96
N ALA A 792 -43.77 -24.10 36.16
CA ALA A 792 -44.99 -24.79 36.57
C ALA A 792 -44.78 -26.30 36.86
N THR A 793 -43.90 -26.97 36.11
CA THR A 793 -43.50 -28.37 36.40
C THR A 793 -42.58 -28.48 37.61
N THR A 794 -41.66 -27.54 37.82
CA THR A 794 -40.78 -27.54 39.01
C THR A 794 -41.54 -27.19 40.29
N THR A 795 -42.58 -26.36 40.22
CA THR A 795 -43.44 -26.04 41.38
C THR A 795 -44.49 -27.11 41.70
N LYS A 796 -44.79 -28.03 40.77
CA LYS A 796 -45.73 -29.15 40.98
C LYS A 796 -45.08 -30.49 41.32
N LEU A 797 -43.76 -30.55 41.53
CA LEU A 797 -43.08 -31.76 42.03
C LEU A 797 -43.12 -31.78 43.57
N PRO A 798 -43.93 -32.66 44.21
CA PRO A 798 -43.78 -32.91 45.63
C PRO A 798 -42.48 -33.71 45.84
N SER A 799 -41.88 -33.51 47.01
CA SER A 799 -40.76 -34.29 47.58
C SER A 799 -40.71 -35.78 47.19
N PRO A 800 -39.51 -36.38 47.08
CA PRO A 800 -39.33 -37.71 46.51
C PRO A 800 -40.09 -38.76 47.31
N LEU A 801 -41.18 -39.29 46.73
CA LEU A 801 -41.76 -40.55 47.16
C LEU A 801 -40.78 -41.69 46.83
N PRO A 802 -40.69 -42.72 47.69
CA PRO A 802 -39.75 -43.81 47.52
C PRO A 802 -40.10 -44.62 46.26
N SER A 803 -39.11 -44.73 45.36
CA SER A 803 -38.93 -45.82 44.39
C SER A 803 -40.17 -46.40 43.72
N ALA A 804 -40.92 -45.59 42.96
CA ALA A 804 -41.71 -46.12 41.85
C ALA A 804 -40.82 -46.34 40.61
N ARG A 805 -39.76 -47.17 40.74
CA ARG A 805 -39.20 -47.86 39.57
C ARG A 805 -40.27 -48.86 39.13
N SER A 806 -41.15 -48.47 38.21
CA SER A 806 -41.85 -49.45 37.39
C SER A 806 -40.76 -50.24 36.67
N LYS A 807 -40.50 -51.44 37.18
CA LYS A 807 -39.50 -52.39 36.67
C LYS A 807 -39.86 -52.71 35.22
N ILE A 808 -39.28 -51.99 34.27
CA ILE A 808 -39.16 -52.49 32.90
C ILE A 808 -38.16 -53.64 33.01
N ASP A 809 -38.65 -54.85 32.81
CA ASP A 809 -37.86 -56.07 32.84
C ASP A 809 -36.77 -55.95 31.74
N PRO A 810 -35.48 -56.23 32.01
CA PRO A 810 -34.42 -56.15 31.01
C PRO A 810 -34.74 -56.88 29.69
N THR A 811 -35.52 -57.96 29.77
CA THR A 811 -35.99 -58.71 28.59
C THR A 811 -36.97 -57.91 27.72
N GLN A 812 -37.86 -57.11 28.32
CA GLN A 812 -38.76 -56.22 27.60
C GLN A 812 -38.01 -55.03 26.99
N LEU A 813 -36.96 -54.57 27.65
CA LEU A 813 -36.10 -53.48 27.16
C LEU A 813 -35.28 -53.95 25.95
N ASP A 814 -34.75 -55.16 25.99
CA ASP A 814 -34.07 -55.77 24.83
C ASP A 814 -35.05 -56.09 23.69
N SER A 815 -36.28 -56.52 23.99
CA SER A 815 -37.34 -56.67 22.99
C SER A 815 -37.68 -55.34 22.31
N LEU A 816 -37.82 -54.27 23.09
CA LEU A 816 -38.09 -52.93 22.56
C LEU A 816 -36.91 -52.41 21.74
N ARG A 817 -35.68 -52.65 22.21
CA ARG A 817 -34.46 -52.26 21.51
C ARG A 817 -34.34 -52.98 20.17
N ASN A 818 -34.58 -54.29 20.15
CA ASN A 818 -34.60 -55.07 18.92
C ASN A 818 -35.73 -54.66 17.97
N ALA A 819 -36.91 -54.30 18.49
CA ALA A 819 -38.00 -53.78 17.68
C ALA A 819 -37.67 -52.40 17.07
N LEU A 820 -37.01 -51.53 17.85
CA LEU A 820 -36.50 -50.23 17.40
C LEU A 820 -35.40 -50.39 16.35
N ASP A 821 -34.46 -51.32 16.53
CA ASP A 821 -33.39 -51.58 15.56
C ASP A 821 -33.98 -52.11 14.25
N LYS A 822 -34.98 -53.00 14.30
CA LYS A 822 -35.72 -53.46 13.11
C LYS A 822 -36.47 -52.33 12.42
N GLN A 823 -37.10 -51.44 13.17
CA GLN A 823 -37.77 -50.27 12.58
C GLN A 823 -36.75 -49.29 11.98
N ALA A 824 -35.61 -49.08 12.63
CA ALA A 824 -34.53 -48.24 12.10
C ALA A 824 -33.97 -48.80 10.78
N GLU A 825 -33.82 -50.12 10.68
CA GLU A 825 -33.39 -50.79 9.46
C GLU A 825 -34.43 -50.66 8.34
N SER A 826 -35.72 -50.82 8.66
CA SER A 826 -36.82 -50.58 7.71
C SER A 826 -36.90 -49.12 7.23
N VAL A 827 -36.68 -48.14 8.12
CA VAL A 827 -36.59 -46.72 7.78
C VAL A 827 -35.38 -46.43 6.90
N LYS A 828 -34.25 -47.12 7.14
CA LYS A 828 -33.05 -46.99 6.32
C LYS A 828 -33.27 -47.56 4.91
N GLU A 829 -33.94 -48.70 4.79
CA GLU A 829 -34.28 -49.30 3.49
C GLU A 829 -35.27 -48.43 2.71
N THR A 830 -36.33 -47.94 3.35
CA THR A 830 -37.30 -47.05 2.70
C THR A 830 -36.65 -45.73 2.29
N LYS A 831 -35.76 -45.15 3.11
CA LYS A 831 -34.96 -44.00 2.72
C LYS A 831 -34.13 -44.30 1.48
N ALA A 832 -33.40 -45.43 1.46
CA ALA A 832 -32.60 -45.84 0.30
C ALA A 832 -33.43 -46.03 -0.97
N ARG A 833 -34.65 -46.58 -0.86
CA ARG A 833 -35.59 -46.68 -2.00
C ARG A 833 -36.07 -45.31 -2.48
N ILE A 834 -36.36 -44.37 -1.58
CA ILE A 834 -36.73 -43.00 -1.96
C ILE A 834 -35.56 -42.31 -2.67
N THR A 835 -34.33 -42.44 -2.16
CA THR A 835 -33.15 -41.86 -2.84
C THR A 835 -32.88 -42.50 -4.20
N ALA A 836 -33.16 -43.80 -4.35
CA ALA A 836 -33.06 -44.48 -5.64
C ALA A 836 -34.12 -43.99 -6.63
N LEU A 837 -35.37 -43.79 -6.18
CA LEU A 837 -36.44 -43.23 -7.00
C LEU A 837 -36.15 -41.78 -7.43
N GLN A 838 -35.58 -40.96 -6.55
CA GLN A 838 -35.17 -39.58 -6.86
C GLN A 838 -33.99 -39.48 -7.83
N ARG A 839 -33.22 -40.56 -8.04
CA ARG A 839 -32.16 -40.59 -9.07
C ARG A 839 -32.68 -41.00 -10.45
N VAL A 840 -33.90 -41.52 -10.53
CA VAL A 840 -34.53 -42.00 -11.77
C VAL A 840 -35.59 -41.02 -12.29
N ALA A 841 -36.12 -40.16 -11.42
CA ALA A 841 -36.88 -38.95 -11.79
C ALA A 841 -35.91 -37.79 -12.09
#